data_AF-A0A831YW16-F1
#
_entry.id   AF-A0A831YW16-F1
#
_cell.length_a   1.000
_cell.length_b   1.000
_cell.length_c   1.000
_cell.angle_alpha   90.00
_cell.angle_beta   90.00
_cell.angle_gamma   90.00
#
_symmetry.space_group_name_H-M   'P 1'
#
loop_
_entity.id
_entity.type
_entity.pdbx_description
1 polymer ?
#
loop_
_entity_poly.entity_id
_entity_poly.type
_entity_poly.pdbx_seq_one_letter_code
_entity_poly.pdbx_strand_id
1 'polypeptide(L)'
;MVALMKNKIMDKVSNLLISTATSIFVILILLSTAAMAEDTEIYFGGGASNDSIVRPNVLLVLDTSSSMTNTDNTGITRLDRMKTALHSILDSANNVNMGLMRFHREGGPVLYPVANLDASSTEVEGVGDNGPLPLVYSRIKNSEDDAQEFVTDGSVNLTSNKLSMVEKVVGGLTNTTLEIQIAAQNDAVEEKTNGSMYRNSSDLELVRENSGNANQKIGIRFLNVNIPSGATITNAELEFTIDERHTRATNLTIVGEKTLNPPVFGSGSNTISNRMGNSTTSSVPWNALPVLNVDEKLISPDLTSVINELIGQPNWNTSSHDMAFFITGSGKRTVESWNGGDGRQPLLRIAYTSGSGAASTEQQLVGLRFEDVAVPQGATITDAFIEFAAASANSDATSLVITAENVDDSTTSFTPVVGNLSSRAVNSTSASVNWDTVEAWTQDEHYLTPDIKTVVQEIVNRSGWCGNNAMAFFLQGGSGLREAVSYDGNTAAAPVLHINYDENSVANGACINQTFQAQVATGSNDVEQRADGTMYSNSSDLELTEDGGIQTIGLRFTNIRIPQGTTIQEAYLDFTSKDSRSGGTSLTINGEKSADAGAFTTTANDLTSRTLTTASTAWSPGAWSTGETYSSPDLKLIIQEIVNQAAWDGGNALNLVISGSGLRRAWSNDGNPAKAPVLRIKVSGELSTGFKTVRNRMHDIVTELNWKSGTPIVDTLYEAALYYRGDDVFYGTTRGNSQNAGTSMSRSEYTRVSHPASYTGGTVVREAGCTDDNLNSTACKTEHITGTATYKSPITLECQNNYMILLSDGYPSVNTSKSKVETLTGSSCAGSGSGECGPEIANFLYTQDQSNDFTGDQIVKTYTIGFNILANGKAYLESISNVGGGTYQDAGSSAELVTAFENIIADILSRPTSFASPVLSINAFTKLYHNNEIYFSLFKPERNRRWNGNVKKYKVCAGTEVDADNNPLCTRGDILDVNDVDAIGGDFRIKESAQSIWSSAADGPLIQEGGAGSQIPGYSTRKLLTYTGSTAPASSVTLDSSAHRVWSSNSALVDLVGNNLFNHSSPFSGTETTEINELIDWMRGRDVKDENEDGYTTDNRWVFSDPLHSSAIPITYGYPVDGSGDPSDGADADTEPDYVVKLLLATNDGTLRMVNAHNG
;
A
#
# COMPACT_ATOMS: atom_id res chain seq x y z
N MET A 1 69.98 -25.62 -59.02
CA MET A 1 68.75 -26.45 -58.98
C MET A 1 68.33 -26.81 -57.56
N VAL A 2 69.22 -27.34 -56.72
CA VAL A 2 68.91 -27.75 -55.32
C VAL A 2 68.45 -26.59 -54.42
N ALA A 3 69.02 -25.38 -54.57
CA ALA A 3 68.60 -24.20 -53.81
C ALA A 3 67.18 -23.69 -54.18
N LEU A 4 66.80 -23.81 -55.46
CA LEU A 4 65.48 -23.44 -55.97
C LEU A 4 64.39 -24.44 -55.53
N MET A 5 64.75 -25.71 -55.34
CA MET A 5 63.86 -26.72 -54.75
C MET A 5 63.65 -26.51 -53.25
N LYS A 6 64.70 -26.14 -52.50
CA LYS A 6 64.60 -25.86 -51.04
C LYS A 6 63.64 -24.71 -50.73
N ASN A 7 63.73 -23.59 -51.45
CA ASN A 7 62.84 -22.45 -51.22
C ASN A 7 61.38 -22.77 -51.60
N LYS A 8 61.13 -23.48 -52.70
CA LYS A 8 59.77 -23.92 -53.07
C LYS A 8 59.17 -24.94 -52.09
N ILE A 9 60.00 -25.75 -51.43
CA ILE A 9 59.55 -26.69 -50.39
C ILE A 9 59.27 -25.93 -49.10
N MET A 10 60.11 -24.97 -48.70
CA MET A 10 59.86 -24.12 -47.52
C MET A 10 58.62 -23.24 -47.69
N ASP A 11 58.38 -22.65 -48.86
CA ASP A 11 57.15 -21.88 -49.13
C ASP A 11 55.90 -22.77 -49.13
N LYS A 12 56.00 -24.01 -49.64
CA LYS A 12 54.91 -24.98 -49.56
C LYS A 12 54.65 -25.45 -48.13
N VAL A 13 55.70 -25.65 -47.32
CA VAL A 13 55.56 -26.04 -45.91
C VAL A 13 55.01 -24.88 -45.08
N SER A 14 55.42 -23.64 -45.35
CA SER A 14 54.89 -22.43 -44.70
C SER A 14 53.42 -22.19 -45.06
N ASN A 15 53.05 -22.31 -46.33
CA ASN A 15 51.65 -22.19 -46.75
C ASN A 15 50.78 -23.35 -46.27
N LEU A 16 51.33 -24.56 -46.14
CA LEU A 16 50.63 -25.70 -45.53
C LEU A 16 50.42 -25.48 -44.04
N LEU A 17 51.44 -24.99 -43.31
CA LEU A 17 51.37 -24.65 -41.89
C LEU A 17 50.35 -23.53 -41.61
N ILE A 18 50.36 -22.47 -42.43
CA ILE A 18 49.39 -21.37 -42.33
C ILE A 18 47.98 -21.88 -42.66
N SER A 19 47.81 -22.70 -43.70
CA SER A 19 46.52 -23.32 -44.05
C SER A 19 45.98 -24.23 -42.94
N THR A 20 46.83 -25.05 -42.31
CA THR A 20 46.44 -25.87 -41.16
C THR A 20 46.15 -25.03 -39.92
N ALA A 21 46.93 -23.98 -39.64
CA ALA A 21 46.68 -23.10 -38.50
C ALA A 21 45.38 -22.31 -38.67
N THR A 22 45.09 -21.83 -39.88
CA THR A 22 43.83 -21.12 -40.20
C THR A 22 42.64 -22.09 -40.15
N SER A 23 42.80 -23.33 -40.61
CA SER A 23 41.75 -24.36 -40.54
C SER A 23 41.50 -24.81 -39.10
N ILE A 24 42.55 -24.93 -38.26
CA ILE A 24 42.43 -25.22 -36.83
C ILE A 24 41.76 -24.05 -36.08
N PHE A 25 42.08 -22.81 -36.44
CA PHE A 25 41.46 -21.62 -35.85
C PHE A 25 39.97 -21.49 -36.24
N VAL A 26 39.62 -21.79 -37.49
CA VAL A 26 38.22 -21.81 -37.97
C VAL A 26 37.45 -23.00 -37.37
N ILE A 27 38.09 -24.16 -37.21
CA ILE A 27 37.52 -25.31 -36.50
C ILE A 27 37.35 -25.02 -35.00
N LEU A 28 38.24 -24.26 -34.36
CA LEU A 28 38.10 -23.80 -32.97
C LEU A 28 36.97 -22.76 -32.80
N ILE A 29 36.72 -21.91 -33.81
CA ILE A 29 35.58 -20.98 -33.85
C ILE A 29 34.25 -21.70 -34.18
N LEU A 30 34.29 -22.82 -34.90
CA LEU A 30 33.10 -23.64 -35.19
C LEU A 30 32.83 -24.72 -34.13
N LEU A 31 33.83 -25.09 -33.32
CA LEU A 31 33.74 -25.99 -32.16
C LEU A 31 33.61 -25.24 -30.83
N SER A 32 33.64 -23.91 -30.82
CA SER A 32 32.99 -23.18 -29.73
C SER A 32 31.51 -23.49 -29.86
N THR A 33 31.06 -24.53 -29.16
CA THR A 33 29.68 -24.64 -28.74
C THR A 33 29.26 -23.25 -28.32
N ALA A 34 28.18 -22.73 -28.90
CA ALA A 34 27.45 -21.67 -28.23
C ALA A 34 27.28 -22.17 -26.80
N ALA A 35 28.02 -21.58 -25.87
CA ALA A 35 27.67 -21.66 -24.48
C ALA A 35 26.34 -20.92 -24.43
N MET A 36 25.26 -21.67 -24.66
CA MET A 36 23.95 -21.24 -24.26
C MET A 36 24.09 -21.13 -22.75
N ALA A 37 24.12 -19.90 -22.25
CA ALA A 37 23.93 -19.66 -20.85
C ALA A 37 22.55 -20.23 -20.50
N GLU A 38 22.52 -21.23 -19.63
CA GLU A 38 21.31 -21.52 -18.85
C GLU A 38 21.20 -20.38 -17.84
N ASP A 39 20.26 -19.46 -18.05
CA ASP A 39 19.97 -18.41 -17.08
C ASP A 39 19.21 -19.00 -15.86
N THR A 40 19.85 -18.83 -14.69
CA THR A 40 19.33 -18.46 -13.35
C THR A 40 18.03 -19.01 -12.72
N GLU A 41 17.36 -20.04 -13.24
CA GLU A 41 16.16 -20.62 -12.56
C GLU A 41 16.46 -21.42 -11.27
N ILE A 42 17.73 -21.56 -10.87
CA ILE A 42 18.09 -22.14 -9.56
C ILE A 42 18.00 -21.13 -8.41
N TYR A 43 17.94 -19.82 -8.70
CA TYR A 43 17.95 -18.77 -7.68
C TYR A 43 16.58 -18.14 -7.38
N PHE A 44 15.52 -18.62 -8.03
CA PHE A 44 14.14 -18.35 -7.63
C PHE A 44 13.43 -19.71 -7.63
N GLY A 45 12.98 -20.17 -6.46
CA GLY A 45 12.46 -21.52 -6.28
C GLY A 45 11.18 -21.78 -7.10
N GLY A 46 11.34 -22.21 -8.35
CA GLY A 46 10.27 -22.67 -9.23
C GLY A 46 10.37 -24.18 -9.43
N GLY A 47 10.09 -24.98 -8.40
CA GLY A 47 10.28 -26.42 -8.54
C GLY A 47 9.86 -27.29 -7.36
N ALA A 48 8.69 -27.07 -6.76
CA ALA A 48 8.02 -28.13 -6.00
C ALA A 48 6.50 -27.92 -5.99
N SER A 49 5.79 -29.04 -5.99
CA SER A 49 4.33 -29.21 -6.02
C SER A 49 3.61 -28.52 -4.86
N ASN A 50 2.47 -27.89 -5.16
CA ASN A 50 1.25 -27.52 -4.40
C ASN A 50 1.26 -27.20 -2.88
N ASP A 51 2.35 -27.41 -2.13
CA ASP A 51 2.53 -27.12 -0.70
C ASP A 51 3.79 -26.30 -0.38
N SER A 52 4.65 -26.00 -1.37
CA SER A 52 5.97 -25.39 -1.14
C SER A 52 6.06 -23.88 -1.42
N ILE A 53 4.92 -23.17 -1.53
CA ILE A 53 4.94 -21.70 -1.57
C ILE A 53 5.02 -21.20 -0.13
N VAL A 54 6.23 -20.83 0.31
CA VAL A 54 6.41 -20.20 1.61
C VAL A 54 5.86 -18.78 1.55
N ARG A 55 4.67 -18.59 2.15
CA ARG A 55 4.02 -17.30 2.26
C ARG A 55 4.62 -16.51 3.44
N PRO A 56 4.83 -15.20 3.29
CA PRO A 56 5.20 -14.34 4.41
C PRO A 56 4.06 -14.28 5.43
N ASN A 57 4.42 -14.19 6.71
CA ASN A 57 3.50 -14.01 7.82
C ASN A 57 3.31 -12.52 8.11
N VAL A 58 2.07 -12.05 8.11
CA VAL A 58 1.72 -10.65 8.37
C VAL A 58 0.75 -10.56 9.53
N LEU A 59 1.13 -9.86 10.60
CA LEU A 59 0.26 -9.57 11.73
C LEU A 59 -0.16 -8.10 11.69
N LEU A 60 -1.47 -7.86 11.51
CA LEU A 60 -2.02 -6.50 11.58
C LEU A 60 -2.31 -6.14 13.02
N VAL A 61 -1.72 -5.05 13.51
CA VAL A 61 -1.93 -4.52 14.85
C VAL A 61 -2.74 -3.23 14.75
N LEU A 62 -4.00 -3.31 15.16
CA LEU A 62 -5.00 -2.27 14.88
C LEU A 62 -5.29 -1.38 16.08
N ASP A 63 -5.19 -0.07 15.87
CA ASP A 63 -5.64 0.91 16.83
C ASP A 63 -7.18 0.91 16.94
N THR A 64 -7.65 0.70 18.17
CA THR A 64 -9.07 0.78 18.52
C THR A 64 -9.25 1.66 19.74
N SER A 65 -8.34 2.62 19.93
CA SER A 65 -8.37 3.59 21.02
C SER A 65 -9.54 4.56 20.89
N SER A 66 -9.80 5.36 21.93
CA SER A 66 -10.86 6.37 21.87
C SER A 66 -10.56 7.51 20.90
N SER A 67 -9.30 7.79 20.52
CA SER A 67 -9.02 8.78 19.48
C SER A 67 -9.52 8.35 18.11
N MET A 68 -9.70 7.04 17.90
CA MET A 68 -10.30 6.50 16.68
C MET A 68 -11.79 6.87 16.52
N THR A 69 -12.43 7.47 17.54
CA THR A 69 -13.79 8.04 17.39
C THR A 69 -13.79 9.44 16.80
N ASN A 70 -12.63 10.08 16.62
CA ASN A 70 -12.54 11.37 15.95
C ASN A 70 -12.98 11.23 14.49
N THR A 71 -13.56 12.30 13.94
CA THR A 71 -14.03 12.34 12.55
C THR A 71 -13.12 13.19 11.66
N ASP A 72 -13.14 12.94 10.36
CA ASP A 72 -12.39 13.66 9.31
C ASP A 72 -13.17 14.87 8.76
N ASN A 73 -14.03 15.50 9.58
CA ASN A 73 -15.03 16.51 9.19
C ASN A 73 -16.12 16.02 8.22
N THR A 74 -16.15 14.73 7.85
CA THR A 74 -17.25 14.12 7.06
C THR A 74 -18.30 13.44 7.93
N GLY A 75 -18.14 13.45 9.26
CA GLY A 75 -19.02 12.76 10.20
C GLY A 75 -18.71 11.26 10.37
N ILE A 76 -17.79 10.71 9.60
CA ILE A 76 -17.34 9.31 9.69
C ILE A 76 -16.16 9.20 10.66
N THR A 77 -16.18 8.22 11.56
CA THR A 77 -15.10 8.03 12.54
C THR A 77 -13.84 7.45 11.88
N ARG A 78 -12.68 7.67 12.51
CA ARG A 78 -11.42 7.08 12.03
C ARG A 78 -11.44 5.55 12.10
N LEU A 79 -12.04 4.97 13.14
CA LEU A 79 -12.22 3.53 13.27
C LEU A 79 -13.00 2.95 12.09
N ASP A 80 -14.05 3.65 11.68
CA ASP A 80 -14.89 3.28 10.56
C ASP A 80 -14.14 3.32 9.23
N ARG A 81 -13.36 4.38 8.98
CA ARG A 81 -12.46 4.46 7.83
C ARG A 81 -11.46 3.32 7.80
N MET A 82 -10.90 2.96 8.96
CA MET A 82 -9.99 1.82 9.09
C MET A 82 -10.68 0.51 8.75
N LYS A 83 -11.91 0.26 9.22
CA LYS A 83 -12.67 -0.95 8.86
C LYS A 83 -12.91 -1.05 7.36
N THR A 84 -13.33 0.03 6.71
CA THR A 84 -13.52 0.07 5.25
C THR A 84 -12.23 -0.29 4.52
N ALA A 85 -11.11 0.32 4.91
CA ALA A 85 -9.81 0.02 4.30
C ALA A 85 -9.39 -1.44 4.53
N LEU A 86 -9.57 -1.97 5.75
CA LEU A 86 -9.24 -3.36 6.07
C LEU A 86 -10.07 -4.36 5.29
N HIS A 87 -11.35 -4.10 5.05
CA HIS A 87 -12.17 -4.94 4.17
C HIS A 87 -11.60 -4.95 2.75
N SER A 88 -11.27 -3.78 2.18
CA SER A 88 -10.66 -3.71 0.86
C SER A 88 -9.32 -4.45 0.77
N ILE A 89 -8.49 -4.37 1.82
CA ILE A 89 -7.22 -5.10 1.88
C ILE A 89 -7.42 -6.60 2.06
N LEU A 90 -8.39 -7.01 2.88
CA LEU A 90 -8.76 -8.42 2.98
C LEU A 90 -9.40 -8.95 1.71
N ASP A 91 -9.99 -8.13 0.84
CA ASP A 91 -10.48 -8.56 -0.46
C ASP A 91 -9.34 -8.71 -1.50
N SER A 92 -8.31 -7.86 -1.42
CA SER A 92 -7.23 -7.79 -2.42
C SER A 92 -5.96 -8.56 -2.05
N ALA A 93 -5.72 -8.84 -0.77
CA ALA A 93 -4.48 -9.50 -0.32
C ALA A 93 -4.41 -10.96 -0.79
N ASN A 94 -3.34 -11.32 -1.49
CA ASN A 94 -3.08 -12.69 -1.95
C ASN A 94 -1.63 -13.09 -1.63
N ASN A 95 -1.37 -14.40 -1.62
CA ASN A 95 -0.03 -14.97 -1.41
C ASN A 95 0.65 -14.58 -0.08
N VAL A 96 -0.14 -14.21 0.93
CA VAL A 96 0.31 -13.90 2.29
C VAL A 96 -0.47 -14.74 3.33
N ASN A 97 0.15 -15.00 4.48
CA ASN A 97 -0.59 -15.41 5.67
C ASN A 97 -0.89 -14.15 6.49
N MET A 98 -2.10 -14.02 7.02
CA MET A 98 -2.50 -12.83 7.76
C MET A 98 -3.16 -13.18 9.10
N GLY A 99 -2.86 -12.39 10.13
CA GLY A 99 -3.49 -12.46 11.45
C GLY A 99 -3.91 -11.08 11.94
N LEU A 100 -4.77 -11.04 12.97
CA LEU A 100 -5.32 -9.80 13.53
C LEU A 100 -5.02 -9.67 15.01
N MET A 101 -4.51 -8.51 15.40
CA MET A 101 -4.44 -8.01 16.77
C MET A 101 -5.09 -6.64 16.85
N ARG A 102 -5.52 -6.28 18.05
CA ARG A 102 -6.06 -4.93 18.32
C ARG A 102 -5.53 -4.39 19.62
N PHE A 103 -5.58 -3.07 19.77
CA PHE A 103 -5.40 -2.45 21.07
C PHE A 103 -6.52 -2.88 22.04
N HIS A 104 -6.10 -3.13 23.26
CA HIS A 104 -6.86 -3.32 24.47
C HIS A 104 -6.23 -2.42 25.53
N ARG A 105 -6.97 -1.83 26.47
CA ARG A 105 -6.49 -0.75 27.36
C ARG A 105 -5.05 -0.91 27.91
N GLU A 106 -4.65 -2.12 28.30
CA GLU A 106 -3.32 -2.42 28.86
C GLU A 106 -2.47 -3.36 27.97
N GLY A 107 -2.83 -3.61 26.70
CA GLY A 107 -2.11 -4.53 25.78
C GLY A 107 -2.90 -4.82 24.49
N GLY A 108 -2.87 -6.04 23.95
CA GLY A 108 -3.72 -6.36 22.80
C GLY A 108 -3.83 -7.86 22.52
N PRO A 109 -5.05 -8.44 22.51
CA PRO A 109 -5.23 -9.87 22.20
C PRO A 109 -4.97 -10.17 20.71
N VAL A 110 -4.54 -11.40 20.43
CA VAL A 110 -4.58 -11.97 19.08
C VAL A 110 -6.02 -12.38 18.77
N LEU A 111 -6.72 -11.59 17.97
CA LEU A 111 -8.11 -11.84 17.58
C LEU A 111 -8.25 -13.00 16.59
N TYR A 112 -7.25 -13.18 15.74
CA TYR A 112 -7.16 -14.31 14.81
C TYR A 112 -5.70 -14.66 14.57
N PRO A 113 -5.30 -15.94 14.64
CA PRO A 113 -3.92 -16.34 14.37
C PRO A 113 -3.53 -16.05 12.93
N VAL A 114 -2.23 -15.85 12.68
CA VAL A 114 -1.69 -15.74 11.32
C VAL A 114 -1.90 -17.06 10.60
N ALA A 115 -2.71 -17.04 9.55
CA ALA A 115 -3.02 -18.20 8.72
C ALA A 115 -3.18 -17.79 7.25
N ASN A 116 -3.13 -18.77 6.36
CA ASN A 116 -3.41 -18.55 4.95
C ASN A 116 -4.85 -18.04 4.78
N LEU A 117 -5.03 -16.86 4.18
CA LEU A 117 -6.34 -16.22 3.97
C LEU A 117 -7.35 -17.13 3.26
N ASP A 118 -6.88 -18.03 2.41
CA ASP A 118 -7.73 -18.89 1.60
C ASP A 118 -8.00 -20.26 2.28
N ALA A 119 -7.36 -20.55 3.42
CA ALA A 119 -7.57 -21.78 4.20
C ALA A 119 -8.95 -21.84 4.82
N SER A 120 -9.42 -23.06 5.09
CA SER A 120 -10.64 -23.26 5.87
C SER A 120 -10.45 -22.69 7.27
N SER A 121 -11.34 -21.78 7.68
CA SER A 121 -11.29 -21.22 9.02
C SER A 121 -11.55 -22.29 10.07
N THR A 122 -12.39 -23.29 9.78
CA THR A 122 -12.69 -24.41 10.69
C THR A 122 -11.46 -25.27 10.96
N GLU A 123 -10.64 -25.54 9.93
CA GLU A 123 -9.38 -26.29 10.08
C GLU A 123 -8.37 -25.51 10.95
N VAL A 124 -8.26 -24.19 10.74
CA VAL A 124 -7.37 -23.32 11.53
C VAL A 124 -7.84 -23.20 12.98
N GLU A 125 -9.15 -23.06 13.20
CA GLU A 125 -9.74 -22.92 14.53
C GLU A 125 -9.78 -24.26 15.31
N GLY A 126 -9.70 -25.41 14.61
CA GLY A 126 -9.60 -26.74 15.21
C GLY A 126 -10.88 -27.21 15.90
N VAL A 127 -12.04 -26.70 15.47
CA VAL A 127 -13.31 -26.88 16.20
C VAL A 127 -14.00 -28.18 15.82
N GLY A 128 -14.17 -29.08 16.78
CA GLY A 128 -15.21 -30.09 16.75
C GLY A 128 -16.50 -29.54 17.36
N ASP A 129 -17.63 -29.69 16.67
CA ASP A 129 -19.06 -29.58 17.03
C ASP A 129 -19.57 -28.52 18.07
N ASN A 130 -18.74 -27.70 18.70
CA ASN A 130 -19.13 -26.71 19.72
C ASN A 130 -18.45 -25.35 19.56
N GLY A 131 -18.06 -25.00 18.32
CA GLY A 131 -17.62 -23.64 18.01
C GLY A 131 -18.75 -22.64 18.06
N PRO A 132 -18.47 -21.33 18.13
CA PRO A 132 -19.49 -20.32 17.87
C PRO A 132 -20.18 -20.63 16.55
N LEU A 133 -21.50 -20.60 16.53
CA LEU A 133 -22.29 -20.75 15.30
C LEU A 133 -21.75 -19.77 14.23
N PRO A 134 -21.75 -20.13 12.94
CA PRO A 134 -21.33 -19.25 11.87
C PRO A 134 -22.20 -18.01 11.85
N LEU A 135 -21.63 -16.93 12.36
CA LEU A 135 -22.25 -15.63 12.36
C LEU A 135 -22.00 -14.95 11.01
N VAL A 136 -23.07 -14.55 10.32
CA VAL A 136 -23.01 -13.82 9.04
C VAL A 136 -23.31 -12.36 9.33
N TYR A 137 -22.39 -11.49 8.91
CA TYR A 137 -22.59 -10.05 8.88
C TYR A 137 -22.72 -9.58 7.44
N SER A 138 -23.83 -8.92 7.12
CA SER A 138 -23.97 -8.19 5.85
C SER A 138 -24.34 -6.75 6.14
N ARG A 139 -23.49 -5.80 5.73
CA ARG A 139 -23.75 -4.36 5.85
C ARG A 139 -24.24 -3.84 4.52
N ILE A 140 -25.08 -2.81 4.54
CA ILE A 140 -25.40 -2.02 3.33
C ILE A 140 -24.10 -1.50 2.69
N LYS A 141 -23.88 -1.83 1.40
CA LYS A 141 -22.62 -1.53 0.68
C LYS A 141 -22.72 -0.35 -0.27
N ASN A 142 -23.92 0.05 -0.67
CA ASN A 142 -24.16 1.06 -1.68
C ASN A 142 -25.26 2.04 -1.22
N SER A 143 -25.27 3.25 -1.76
CA SER A 143 -26.30 4.27 -1.49
C SER A 143 -27.68 3.80 -1.95
N GLU A 144 -27.73 3.05 -3.05
CA GLU A 144 -28.99 2.54 -3.60
C GLU A 144 -29.57 1.35 -2.83
N ASP A 145 -28.92 0.91 -1.75
CA ASP A 145 -29.31 -0.26 -0.96
C ASP A 145 -30.03 0.09 0.34
N ASP A 146 -30.12 1.36 0.72
CA ASP A 146 -30.97 1.83 1.79
C ASP A 146 -31.81 3.04 1.40
N ALA A 147 -33.08 2.76 1.12
CA ALA A 147 -33.99 3.72 0.51
C ALA A 147 -35.14 4.06 1.44
N GLN A 148 -35.70 5.25 1.26
CA GLN A 148 -36.95 5.64 1.90
C GLN A 148 -37.97 6.13 0.86
N GLU A 149 -39.19 5.64 0.96
CA GLU A 149 -40.31 6.00 0.11
C GLU A 149 -41.40 6.70 0.92
N PHE A 150 -41.86 7.87 0.45
CA PHE A 150 -43.06 8.51 0.97
C PHE A 150 -44.31 7.71 0.58
N VAL A 151 -45.07 7.24 1.56
CA VAL A 151 -46.29 6.43 1.31
C VAL A 151 -47.39 7.24 0.60
N THR A 152 -47.34 8.57 0.71
CA THR A 152 -48.34 9.51 0.18
C THR A 152 -48.30 9.64 -1.34
N ASP A 153 -47.11 9.80 -1.91
CA ASP A 153 -46.90 10.04 -3.35
C ASP A 153 -45.97 9.03 -4.03
N GLY A 154 -45.39 8.10 -3.27
CA GLY A 154 -44.46 7.08 -3.73
C GLY A 154 -43.07 7.62 -4.06
N SER A 155 -42.73 8.87 -3.73
CA SER A 155 -41.41 9.42 -4.03
C SER A 155 -40.32 8.71 -3.23
N VAL A 156 -39.25 8.27 -3.92
CA VAL A 156 -38.16 7.50 -3.34
C VAL A 156 -36.92 8.38 -3.20
N ASN A 157 -36.30 8.37 -2.03
CA ASN A 157 -35.02 9.01 -1.76
C ASN A 157 -33.98 7.93 -1.44
N LEU A 158 -32.89 7.93 -2.22
CA LEU A 158 -31.76 7.02 -2.10
C LEU A 158 -30.53 7.67 -1.45
N THR A 159 -30.50 9.00 -1.31
CA THR A 159 -29.29 9.75 -0.93
C THR A 159 -29.47 10.52 0.37
N SER A 160 -30.43 10.10 1.20
CA SER A 160 -30.69 10.74 2.48
C SER A 160 -29.61 10.34 3.47
N ASN A 161 -29.08 11.25 4.27
CA ASN A 161 -28.11 10.92 5.32
C ASN A 161 -28.72 10.17 6.53
N LYS A 162 -30.04 10.00 6.54
CA LYS A 162 -30.79 9.34 7.61
C LYS A 162 -31.92 8.52 7.02
N LEU A 163 -32.23 7.39 7.64
CA LEU A 163 -33.43 6.61 7.37
C LEU A 163 -34.49 6.96 8.40
N SER A 164 -35.49 7.74 7.99
CA SER A 164 -36.65 8.05 8.84
C SER A 164 -37.61 6.85 8.81
N MET A 165 -37.55 6.00 9.83
CA MET A 165 -38.45 4.85 9.94
C MET A 165 -39.83 5.30 10.43
N VAL A 166 -40.87 4.73 9.83
CA VAL A 166 -42.30 4.92 10.12
C VAL A 166 -42.85 6.29 9.71
N GLU A 167 -42.28 7.37 10.21
CA GLU A 167 -42.73 8.73 9.94
C GLU A 167 -41.55 9.63 9.55
N LYS A 168 -41.82 10.70 8.80
CA LYS A 168 -40.89 11.80 8.55
C LYS A 168 -41.61 13.12 8.75
N VAL A 169 -40.97 14.04 9.47
CA VAL A 169 -41.47 15.41 9.60
C VAL A 169 -41.16 16.16 8.31
N VAL A 170 -42.20 16.62 7.63
CA VAL A 170 -42.14 17.35 6.36
C VAL A 170 -42.72 18.75 6.55
N GLY A 171 -41.96 19.77 6.14
CA GLY A 171 -42.29 21.19 6.35
C GLY A 171 -41.86 21.73 7.73
N GLY A 172 -42.03 23.04 7.93
CA GLY A 172 -41.57 23.77 9.11
C GLY A 172 -40.37 24.68 8.86
N LEU A 173 -40.14 25.64 9.76
CA LEU A 173 -38.98 26.53 9.72
C LEU A 173 -37.78 25.86 10.38
N THR A 174 -36.71 25.59 9.63
CA THR A 174 -35.43 25.10 10.14
C THR A 174 -34.51 26.27 10.47
N ASN A 175 -33.96 26.31 11.68
CA ASN A 175 -32.89 27.24 12.07
C ASN A 175 -31.53 26.66 11.67
N THR A 176 -30.73 27.41 10.95
CA THR A 176 -29.39 27.00 10.50
C THR A 176 -28.38 28.11 10.80
N THR A 177 -27.19 27.74 11.27
CA THR A 177 -26.04 28.65 11.41
C THR A 177 -24.94 28.22 10.46
N LEU A 178 -24.44 29.16 9.67
CA LEU A 178 -23.40 29.00 8.68
C LEU A 178 -22.16 29.78 9.12
N GLU A 179 -21.02 29.11 9.18
CA GLU A 179 -19.72 29.70 9.54
C GLU A 179 -18.74 29.48 8.38
N ILE A 180 -18.23 30.57 7.81
CA ILE A 180 -17.40 30.51 6.60
C ILE A 180 -16.13 31.35 6.82
N GLN A 181 -14.97 30.70 6.75
CA GLN A 181 -13.69 31.39 6.75
C GLN A 181 -13.26 31.76 5.33
N ILE A 182 -12.39 32.76 5.22
CA ILE A 182 -11.72 33.08 3.96
C ILE A 182 -10.87 31.88 3.50
N ALA A 183 -10.99 31.50 2.22
CA ALA A 183 -10.36 30.30 1.67
C ALA A 183 -9.00 30.54 0.97
N ALA A 184 -8.68 31.79 0.59
CA ALA A 184 -7.45 32.09 -0.15
C ALA A 184 -6.87 33.48 0.19
N GLN A 185 -5.56 33.65 -0.06
CA GLN A 185 -4.83 34.90 0.22
C GLN A 185 -5.47 36.15 -0.42
N ASN A 186 -6.05 36.02 -1.61
CA ASN A 186 -6.57 37.15 -2.39
C ASN A 186 -8.03 37.48 -2.06
N ASP A 187 -8.61 36.84 -1.05
CA ASP A 187 -9.98 37.06 -0.60
C ASP A 187 -10.03 37.98 0.64
N ALA A 188 -8.89 38.40 1.19
CA ALA A 188 -8.77 39.47 2.19
C ALA A 188 -7.66 40.43 1.76
N VAL A 189 -8.01 41.65 1.34
CA VAL A 189 -7.08 42.56 0.67
C VAL A 189 -7.28 44.03 1.07
N GLU A 190 -6.25 44.82 0.83
CA GLU A 190 -6.23 46.24 1.16
C GLU A 190 -5.92 47.09 -0.08
N GLU A 191 -6.59 48.23 -0.22
CA GLU A 191 -6.34 49.21 -1.27
C GLU A 191 -5.90 50.53 -0.67
N LYS A 192 -4.67 50.93 -0.95
CA LYS A 192 -4.10 52.22 -0.52
C LYS A 192 -4.72 53.38 -1.28
N THR A 193 -4.58 54.58 -0.74
CA THR A 193 -5.15 55.82 -1.33
C THR A 193 -4.62 56.17 -2.73
N ASN A 194 -3.45 55.66 -3.11
CA ASN A 194 -2.91 55.78 -4.47
C ASN A 194 -3.44 54.71 -5.45
N GLY A 195 -4.34 53.84 -4.97
CA GLY A 195 -4.94 52.74 -5.72
C GLY A 195 -4.15 51.44 -5.71
N SER A 196 -2.99 51.34 -5.05
CA SER A 196 -2.22 50.07 -5.03
C SER A 196 -2.89 49.02 -4.14
N MET A 197 -2.91 47.77 -4.61
CA MET A 197 -3.46 46.62 -3.88
C MET A 197 -2.39 45.89 -3.07
N TYR A 198 -2.68 45.59 -1.81
CA TYR A 198 -1.91 44.73 -0.92
C TYR A 198 -2.71 43.45 -0.67
N ARG A 199 -2.14 42.29 -1.02
CA ARG A 199 -2.83 40.98 -1.02
C ARG A 199 -2.05 39.86 -0.32
N ASN A 200 -0.84 40.18 0.10
CA ASN A 200 0.11 39.22 0.67
C ASN A 200 0.59 39.69 2.07
N SER A 201 -0.13 40.62 2.71
CA SER A 201 0.18 41.01 4.09
C SER A 201 -0.29 39.91 5.04
N SER A 202 0.39 39.73 6.18
CA SER A 202 -0.06 38.83 7.25
C SER A 202 -1.28 39.38 7.98
N ASP A 203 -1.46 40.71 7.96
CA ASP A 203 -2.50 41.45 8.63
C ASP A 203 -3.38 42.25 7.66
N LEU A 204 -4.52 42.73 8.17
CA LEU A 204 -5.38 43.73 7.57
C LEU A 204 -5.46 44.92 8.53
N GLU A 205 -4.97 46.08 8.13
CA GLU A 205 -5.23 47.29 8.90
C GLU A 205 -6.54 47.89 8.44
N LEU A 206 -7.56 47.76 9.30
CA LEU A 206 -8.86 48.37 9.13
C LEU A 206 -8.71 49.89 9.09
N VAL A 207 -8.50 50.35 7.86
CA VAL A 207 -8.46 51.71 7.34
C VAL A 207 -7.15 52.49 7.43
N ARG A 208 -6.19 52.28 8.33
CA ARG A 208 -4.95 53.10 8.28
C ARG A 208 -3.69 52.32 8.57
N GLU A 209 -2.72 52.45 7.67
CA GLU A 209 -1.38 51.88 7.77
C GLU A 209 -0.45 52.79 8.62
N ASN A 210 0.64 52.26 9.19
CA ASN A 210 1.56 52.97 10.10
C ASN A 210 2.37 54.11 9.44
N SER A 211 2.56 54.11 8.12
CA SER A 211 3.47 55.01 7.37
C SER A 211 2.79 56.14 6.56
N GLY A 212 1.46 56.31 6.65
CA GLY A 212 0.74 57.38 5.95
C GLY A 212 -0.51 57.89 6.67
N ASN A 213 -0.80 59.19 6.58
CA ASN A 213 -2.02 59.81 7.16
C ASN A 213 -3.31 59.53 6.37
N ALA A 214 -3.29 58.60 5.41
CA ALA A 214 -4.41 58.39 4.50
C ALA A 214 -5.13 57.07 4.80
N ASN A 215 -6.46 57.10 4.65
CA ASN A 215 -7.33 55.97 4.93
C ASN A 215 -7.38 55.03 3.70
N GLN A 216 -7.13 53.75 3.92
CA GLN A 216 -7.25 52.65 2.96
C GLN A 216 -8.63 51.99 3.03
N LYS A 217 -8.91 51.14 2.04
CA LYS A 217 -10.16 50.37 1.92
C LYS A 217 -9.86 48.89 2.01
N ILE A 218 -10.75 48.14 2.64
CA ILE A 218 -10.58 46.69 2.84
C ILE A 218 -11.66 45.96 2.03
N GLY A 219 -11.25 44.90 1.35
CA GLY A 219 -12.12 44.01 0.58
C GLY A 219 -12.00 42.61 1.12
N ILE A 220 -13.12 42.00 1.46
CA ILE A 220 -13.18 40.65 2.00
C ILE A 220 -14.18 39.83 1.19
N ARG A 221 -13.84 38.60 0.82
CA ARG A 221 -14.67 37.69 0.03
C ARG A 221 -14.76 36.32 0.70
N PHE A 222 -15.97 35.76 0.73
CA PHE A 222 -16.28 34.45 1.27
C PHE A 222 -16.84 33.57 0.15
N LEU A 223 -16.30 32.36 0.03
CA LEU A 223 -16.71 31.39 -0.98
C LEU A 223 -17.84 30.50 -0.46
N ASN A 224 -18.62 29.94 -1.37
CA ASN A 224 -19.59 28.86 -1.07
C ASN A 224 -20.58 29.18 0.07
N VAL A 225 -21.16 30.39 0.04
CA VAL A 225 -22.20 30.82 0.97
C VAL A 225 -23.54 30.15 0.62
N ASN A 226 -23.79 29.00 1.25
CA ASN A 226 -24.95 28.16 0.98
C ASN A 226 -26.18 28.61 1.78
N ILE A 227 -26.88 29.64 1.30
CA ILE A 227 -28.16 30.11 1.86
C ILE A 227 -29.28 29.81 0.86
N PRO A 228 -30.30 29.00 1.24
CA PRO A 228 -31.44 28.70 0.37
C PRO A 228 -32.23 29.95 -0.04
N SER A 229 -32.77 29.93 -1.26
CA SER A 229 -33.68 30.98 -1.72
C SER A 229 -34.92 31.06 -0.83
N GLY A 230 -35.30 32.27 -0.41
CA GLY A 230 -36.42 32.50 0.51
C GLY A 230 -36.11 32.32 2.00
N ALA A 231 -34.85 32.06 2.37
CA ALA A 231 -34.43 32.06 3.77
C ALA A 231 -34.57 33.46 4.40
N THR A 232 -34.90 33.50 5.70
CA THR A 232 -34.91 34.74 6.50
C THR A 232 -33.69 34.76 7.42
N ILE A 233 -32.77 35.70 7.21
CA ILE A 233 -31.59 35.88 8.07
C ILE A 233 -32.03 36.39 9.44
N THR A 234 -31.59 35.71 10.49
CA THR A 234 -31.90 36.03 11.90
C THR A 234 -30.74 36.71 12.61
N ASN A 235 -29.49 36.46 12.20
CA ASN A 235 -28.30 37.18 12.65
C ASN A 235 -27.19 37.05 11.60
N ALA A 236 -26.33 38.06 11.44
CA ALA A 236 -25.12 37.92 10.65
C ALA A 236 -23.98 38.80 11.18
N GLU A 237 -22.74 38.30 11.21
CA GLU A 237 -21.60 39.04 11.73
C GLU A 237 -20.28 38.62 11.07
N LEU A 238 -19.33 39.55 11.04
CA LEU A 238 -17.93 39.29 10.72
C LEU A 238 -17.12 39.23 12.01
N GLU A 239 -16.36 38.16 12.18
CA GLU A 239 -15.40 37.98 13.26
C GLU A 239 -13.97 38.13 12.72
N PHE A 240 -13.16 38.89 13.46
CA PHE A 240 -11.74 39.09 13.21
C PHE A 240 -10.92 38.74 14.45
N THR A 241 -9.69 38.25 14.26
CA THR A 241 -8.72 38.08 15.36
C THR A 241 -7.78 39.29 15.38
N ILE A 242 -7.54 39.88 16.56
CA ILE A 242 -6.64 41.04 16.69
C ILE A 242 -5.18 40.60 16.55
N ASP A 243 -4.45 41.20 15.62
CA ASP A 243 -3.02 40.95 15.41
C ASP A 243 -2.15 41.98 16.15
N GLU A 244 -2.49 43.27 16.08
CA GLU A 244 -1.82 44.32 16.84
C GLU A 244 -2.78 45.13 17.72
N ARG A 245 -2.34 45.38 18.95
CA ARG A 245 -3.07 46.23 19.89
C ARG A 245 -2.97 47.71 19.50
N HIS A 246 -4.12 48.33 19.22
CA HIS A 246 -4.21 49.77 18.92
C HIS A 246 -5.28 50.49 19.76
N THR A 247 -4.95 51.71 20.21
CA THR A 247 -5.81 52.51 21.09
C THR A 247 -6.55 53.65 20.38
N ARG A 248 -6.23 53.92 19.10
CA ARG A 248 -6.85 55.02 18.34
C ARG A 248 -8.35 54.81 18.19
N ALA A 249 -9.16 55.86 18.30
CA ALA A 249 -10.58 55.78 18.02
C ALA A 249 -10.80 55.33 16.57
N THR A 250 -11.66 54.32 16.38
CA THR A 250 -11.91 53.70 15.07
C THR A 250 -13.40 53.58 14.82
N ASN A 251 -13.83 54.04 13.66
CA ASN A 251 -15.19 54.03 13.17
C ASN A 251 -15.18 53.56 11.72
N LEU A 252 -15.89 52.48 11.44
CA LEU A 252 -15.94 51.80 10.16
C LEU A 252 -17.38 51.75 9.64
N THR A 253 -17.53 51.48 8.35
CA THR A 253 -18.79 51.19 7.69
C THR A 253 -18.59 49.96 6.81
N ILE A 254 -19.51 49.00 6.93
CA ILE A 254 -19.53 47.76 6.17
C ILE A 254 -20.67 47.81 5.15
N VAL A 255 -20.37 47.48 3.90
CA VAL A 255 -21.34 47.26 2.83
C VAL A 255 -21.03 45.94 2.12
N GLY A 256 -22.04 45.30 1.53
CA GLY A 256 -21.85 44.12 0.67
C GLY A 256 -21.72 44.51 -0.80
N GLU A 257 -21.15 43.66 -1.64
CA GLU A 257 -21.15 43.81 -3.09
C GLU A 257 -22.34 43.08 -3.73
N LYS A 258 -23.12 43.75 -4.56
CA LYS A 258 -24.31 43.15 -5.21
C LYS A 258 -23.99 42.19 -6.35
N THR A 259 -22.77 42.16 -6.84
CA THR A 259 -22.35 41.23 -7.91
C THR A 259 -22.57 39.80 -7.43
N LEU A 260 -23.36 38.99 -8.15
CA LEU A 260 -23.48 37.56 -7.87
C LEU A 260 -22.13 36.89 -8.12
N ASN A 261 -21.64 36.08 -7.19
CA ASN A 261 -20.32 35.45 -7.24
C ASN A 261 -19.21 36.47 -7.56
N PRO A 262 -18.94 37.45 -6.67
CA PRO A 262 -17.96 38.49 -6.92
C PRO A 262 -16.60 37.89 -7.31
N PRO A 263 -15.88 38.44 -8.30
CA PRO A 263 -14.57 37.91 -8.67
C PRO A 263 -13.54 38.09 -7.56
N VAL A 264 -12.47 37.29 -7.60
CA VAL A 264 -11.30 37.44 -6.74
C VAL A 264 -10.68 38.85 -6.87
N PHE A 265 -10.08 39.36 -5.79
CA PHE A 265 -9.39 40.65 -5.85
C PHE A 265 -8.04 40.54 -6.59
N GLY A 266 -7.98 41.13 -7.80
CA GLY A 266 -6.78 41.16 -8.63
C GLY A 266 -5.71 42.15 -8.16
N SER A 267 -4.54 42.13 -8.80
CA SER A 267 -3.41 43.04 -8.55
C SER A 267 -3.56 44.42 -9.19
N GLY A 268 -4.58 44.64 -10.03
CA GLY A 268 -4.83 45.90 -10.71
C GLY A 268 -5.13 47.03 -9.73
N SER A 269 -4.71 48.26 -10.06
CA SER A 269 -4.97 49.41 -9.20
C SER A 269 -6.45 49.74 -9.09
N ASN A 270 -6.88 50.20 -7.91
CA ASN A 270 -8.25 50.63 -7.59
C ASN A 270 -9.30 49.49 -7.66
N THR A 271 -8.89 48.23 -7.47
CA THR A 271 -9.78 47.07 -7.60
C THR A 271 -10.98 47.14 -6.63
N ILE A 272 -10.79 47.55 -5.38
CA ILE A 272 -11.88 47.73 -4.41
C ILE A 272 -12.71 48.95 -4.80
N SER A 273 -12.06 50.09 -5.02
CA SER A 273 -12.75 51.35 -5.37
C SER A 273 -13.68 51.21 -6.57
N ASN A 274 -13.25 50.49 -7.60
CA ASN A 274 -14.04 50.29 -8.82
C ASN A 274 -15.28 49.41 -8.58
N ARG A 275 -15.24 48.52 -7.59
CA ARG A 275 -16.36 47.61 -7.24
C ARG A 275 -17.36 48.25 -6.28
N MET A 276 -16.93 49.22 -5.47
CA MET A 276 -17.81 49.88 -4.50
C MET A 276 -19.03 50.58 -5.12
N GLY A 277 -18.98 50.95 -6.42
CA GLY A 277 -20.14 51.50 -7.13
C GLY A 277 -21.34 50.53 -7.23
N ASN A 278 -21.11 49.23 -7.04
CA ASN A 278 -22.13 48.18 -7.02
C ASN A 278 -22.37 47.61 -5.60
N SER A 279 -22.26 48.44 -4.57
CA SER A 279 -22.49 48.01 -3.19
C SER A 279 -23.99 47.92 -2.85
N THR A 280 -24.30 47.22 -1.76
CA THR A 280 -25.62 47.25 -1.10
C THR A 280 -26.03 48.68 -0.78
N THR A 281 -27.33 48.96 -0.87
CA THR A 281 -27.93 50.21 -0.41
C THR A 281 -27.97 50.27 1.12
N SER A 282 -28.09 49.12 1.76
CA SER A 282 -27.91 48.91 3.18
C SER A 282 -26.42 48.99 3.53
N SER A 283 -26.11 49.69 4.61
CA SER A 283 -24.76 49.82 5.15
C SER A 283 -24.82 49.74 6.67
N VAL A 284 -23.87 49.04 7.29
CA VAL A 284 -23.81 48.89 8.74
C VAL A 284 -22.69 49.76 9.31
N PRO A 285 -23.02 50.78 10.14
CA PRO A 285 -22.01 51.55 10.84
C PRO A 285 -21.44 50.76 12.00
N TRP A 286 -20.12 50.62 12.05
CA TRP A 286 -19.37 50.00 13.13
C TRP A 286 -18.53 51.07 13.83
N ASN A 287 -19.16 51.77 14.77
CA ASN A 287 -18.56 52.91 15.45
C ASN A 287 -17.97 52.51 16.81
N ALA A 288 -16.98 53.28 17.28
CA ALA A 288 -16.35 53.13 18.59
C ALA A 288 -15.81 51.71 18.86
N LEU A 289 -15.04 51.15 17.92
CA LEU A 289 -14.47 49.81 18.07
C LEU A 289 -13.68 49.69 19.38
N PRO A 290 -13.85 48.59 20.13
CA PRO A 290 -13.16 48.39 21.40
C PRO A 290 -11.64 48.34 21.22
N VAL A 291 -10.91 48.65 22.30
CA VAL A 291 -9.47 48.41 22.38
C VAL A 291 -9.28 47.01 22.96
N LEU A 292 -8.81 46.09 22.12
CA LEU A 292 -8.63 44.68 22.43
C LEU A 292 -7.13 44.32 22.40
N ASN A 293 -6.77 43.28 23.12
CA ASN A 293 -5.43 42.68 23.11
C ASN A 293 -5.25 41.76 21.90
N VAL A 294 -4.00 41.40 21.60
CA VAL A 294 -3.67 40.39 20.59
C VAL A 294 -4.41 39.09 20.89
N ASP A 295 -4.85 38.38 19.85
CA ASP A 295 -5.66 37.15 19.87
C ASP A 295 -7.13 37.30 20.34
N GLU A 296 -7.53 38.45 20.86
CA GLU A 296 -8.95 38.70 21.19
C GLU A 296 -9.80 38.84 19.92
N LYS A 297 -11.08 38.43 20.01
CA LYS A 297 -12.03 38.47 18.89
C LYS A 297 -12.73 39.82 18.79
N LEU A 298 -12.68 40.39 17.59
CA LEU A 298 -13.36 41.63 17.21
C LEU A 298 -14.55 41.29 16.32
N ILE A 299 -15.77 41.49 16.83
CA ILE A 299 -17.03 41.13 16.16
C ILE A 299 -17.72 42.38 15.60
N SER A 300 -18.18 42.32 14.35
CA SER A 300 -18.97 43.39 13.75
C SER A 300 -20.37 43.49 14.36
N PRO A 301 -21.08 44.62 14.19
CA PRO A 301 -22.52 44.67 14.44
C PRO A 301 -23.27 43.79 13.43
N ASP A 302 -24.55 43.56 13.72
CA ASP A 302 -25.42 42.71 12.89
C ASP A 302 -25.53 43.21 11.43
N LEU A 303 -25.14 42.33 10.51
CA LEU A 303 -25.11 42.51 9.06
C LEU A 303 -26.38 42.02 8.37
N THR A 304 -27.40 41.59 9.12
CA THR A 304 -28.66 41.04 8.59
C THR A 304 -29.28 41.89 7.48
N SER A 305 -29.25 43.23 7.60
CA SER A 305 -29.78 44.13 6.55
C SER A 305 -29.00 44.07 5.24
N VAL A 306 -27.67 43.99 5.32
CA VAL A 306 -26.78 43.85 4.14
C VAL A 306 -26.97 42.49 3.50
N ILE A 307 -26.98 41.42 4.29
CA ILE A 307 -27.12 40.06 3.75
C ILE A 307 -28.51 39.82 3.15
N ASN A 308 -29.58 40.29 3.79
CA ASN A 308 -30.94 40.21 3.24
C ASN A 308 -31.04 40.91 1.87
N GLU A 309 -30.33 42.03 1.67
CA GLU A 309 -30.28 42.69 0.37
C GLU A 309 -29.52 41.87 -0.69
N LEU A 310 -28.44 41.18 -0.30
CA LEU A 310 -27.67 40.32 -1.20
C LEU A 310 -28.46 39.07 -1.63
N ILE A 311 -29.09 38.37 -0.68
CA ILE A 311 -29.86 37.15 -0.96
C ILE A 311 -31.25 37.44 -1.56
N GLY A 312 -31.75 38.67 -1.41
CA GLY A 312 -33.01 39.11 -1.99
C GLY A 312 -32.94 39.40 -3.49
N GLN A 313 -31.77 39.24 -4.11
CA GLN A 313 -31.60 39.44 -5.55
C GLN A 313 -32.27 38.31 -6.35
N PRO A 314 -32.94 38.61 -7.50
CA PRO A 314 -33.71 37.61 -8.26
C PRO A 314 -32.93 36.38 -8.74
N ASN A 315 -31.60 36.50 -8.81
CA ASN A 315 -30.66 35.49 -9.28
C ASN A 315 -29.99 34.70 -8.14
N TRP A 316 -30.41 34.88 -6.88
CA TRP A 316 -30.01 34.03 -5.76
C TRP A 316 -30.84 32.72 -5.78
N ASN A 317 -30.51 31.81 -6.70
CA ASN A 317 -31.34 30.65 -7.05
C ASN A 317 -30.63 29.28 -7.07
N THR A 318 -29.31 29.23 -6.93
CA THR A 318 -28.52 27.98 -6.79
C THR A 318 -28.07 27.75 -5.34
N SER A 319 -27.67 26.51 -5.02
CA SER A 319 -27.32 26.04 -3.68
C SER A 319 -26.01 26.59 -3.09
N SER A 320 -25.25 27.40 -3.84
CA SER A 320 -23.97 27.99 -3.41
C SER A 320 -23.67 29.29 -4.18
N HIS A 321 -23.30 30.36 -3.46
CA HIS A 321 -22.86 31.63 -4.05
C HIS A 321 -21.75 32.28 -3.22
N ASP A 322 -20.91 33.13 -3.82
CA ASP A 322 -19.90 33.90 -3.08
C ASP A 322 -20.45 35.25 -2.63
N MET A 323 -19.94 35.77 -1.50
CA MET A 323 -20.25 37.11 -1.00
C MET A 323 -18.97 37.93 -0.80
N ALA A 324 -19.03 39.24 -1.06
CA ALA A 324 -17.94 40.14 -0.77
C ALA A 324 -18.43 41.37 0.03
N PHE A 325 -17.57 41.85 0.92
CA PHE A 325 -17.81 43.00 1.79
C PHE A 325 -16.70 44.03 1.62
N PHE A 326 -17.08 45.31 1.70
CA PHE A 326 -16.15 46.43 1.72
C PHE A 326 -16.21 47.14 3.06
N ILE A 327 -15.03 47.39 3.63
CA ILE A 327 -14.88 48.11 4.90
C ILE A 327 -14.13 49.41 4.64
N THR A 328 -14.74 50.52 5.07
CA THR A 328 -14.18 51.88 4.95
C THR A 328 -14.41 52.66 6.24
N GLY A 329 -13.73 53.78 6.46
CA GLY A 329 -13.99 54.60 7.65
C GLY A 329 -12.82 55.48 8.05
N SER A 330 -12.49 55.50 9.34
CA SER A 330 -11.32 56.17 9.92
C SER A 330 -10.87 55.47 11.21
N GLY A 331 -9.58 55.52 11.54
CA GLY A 331 -9.03 54.91 12.77
C GLY A 331 -7.89 53.93 12.50
N LYS A 332 -7.58 53.04 13.47
CA LYS A 332 -6.75 51.83 13.29
C LYS A 332 -7.33 50.68 14.09
N ARG A 333 -7.57 49.55 13.46
CA ARG A 333 -7.47 48.24 14.10
C ARG A 333 -6.70 47.34 13.14
N THR A 334 -5.77 46.57 13.66
CA THR A 334 -5.00 45.61 12.86
C THR A 334 -5.48 44.23 13.26
N VAL A 335 -5.93 43.48 12.27
CA VAL A 335 -6.51 42.15 12.45
C VAL A 335 -5.81 41.17 11.53
N GLU A 336 -5.90 39.90 11.84
CA GLU A 336 -5.31 38.83 11.04
C GLU A 336 -5.94 38.77 9.64
N SER A 337 -5.09 38.55 8.63
CA SER A 337 -5.50 38.20 7.27
C SER A 337 -5.47 36.69 7.06
N TRP A 338 -5.65 36.23 5.81
CA TRP A 338 -5.39 34.83 5.45
C TRP A 338 -3.91 34.44 5.62
N ASN A 339 -2.95 35.33 5.32
CA ASN A 339 -1.52 35.01 5.43
C ASN A 339 -0.97 35.06 6.88
N GLY A 340 -1.82 35.38 7.87
CA GLY A 340 -1.45 35.46 9.29
C GLY A 340 -1.31 34.10 10.01
N GLY A 341 -1.77 33.02 9.38
CA GLY A 341 -1.65 31.64 9.87
C GLY A 341 -2.99 30.94 10.11
N ASP A 342 -2.93 29.61 10.27
CA ASP A 342 -4.10 28.74 10.29
C ASP A 342 -5.05 29.04 11.46
N GLY A 343 -6.34 29.22 11.13
CA GLY A 343 -7.45 29.35 12.09
C GLY A 343 -7.73 30.76 12.63
N ARG A 344 -6.97 31.79 12.23
CA ARG A 344 -7.14 33.17 12.73
C ARG A 344 -7.73 34.17 11.72
N GLN A 345 -7.86 33.76 10.47
CA GLN A 345 -8.42 34.53 9.36
C GLN A 345 -9.90 34.92 9.55
N PRO A 346 -10.37 35.98 8.87
CA PRO A 346 -11.74 36.48 9.05
C PRO A 346 -12.81 35.40 8.81
N LEU A 347 -13.83 35.43 9.66
CA LEU A 347 -14.95 34.49 9.67
C LEU A 347 -16.27 35.24 9.46
N LEU A 348 -17.12 34.73 8.58
CA LEU A 348 -18.50 35.16 8.41
C LEU A 348 -19.43 34.15 9.10
N ARG A 349 -20.23 34.63 10.06
CA ARG A 349 -21.24 33.83 10.75
C ARG A 349 -22.64 34.33 10.34
N ILE A 350 -23.50 33.44 9.86
CA ILE A 350 -24.87 33.77 9.41
C ILE A 350 -25.84 32.76 10.03
N ALA A 351 -26.79 33.24 10.81
CA ALA A 351 -27.94 32.46 11.25
C ALA A 351 -29.16 32.79 10.38
N TYR A 352 -29.90 31.76 9.94
CA TYR A 352 -31.10 31.93 9.13
C TYR A 352 -32.17 30.88 9.42
N THR A 353 -33.41 31.21 9.06
CA THR A 353 -34.53 30.27 8.99
C THR A 353 -34.86 29.96 7.54
N SER A 354 -35.13 28.70 7.21
CA SER A 354 -35.57 28.28 5.88
C SER A 354 -36.70 27.25 5.97
N GLY A 355 -37.49 27.09 4.90
CA GLY A 355 -38.64 26.15 4.86
C GLY A 355 -39.99 26.83 4.59
N SER A 356 -41.02 26.02 4.34
CA SER A 356 -42.39 26.48 4.10
C SER A 356 -43.40 25.63 4.87
N GLY A 357 -44.51 26.25 5.31
CA GLY A 357 -45.64 25.57 5.92
C GLY A 357 -45.50 25.22 7.41
N ALA A 358 -46.61 24.73 7.99
CA ALA A 358 -46.60 24.09 9.30
C ALA A 358 -46.01 22.67 9.17
N ALA A 359 -45.21 22.24 10.15
CA ALA A 359 -44.69 20.88 10.18
C ALA A 359 -45.84 19.86 10.14
N SER A 360 -45.76 18.91 9.22
CA SER A 360 -46.68 17.78 9.09
C SER A 360 -45.88 16.48 9.12
N THR A 361 -46.53 15.39 9.50
CA THR A 361 -45.89 14.08 9.57
C THR A 361 -46.41 13.21 8.44
N GLU A 362 -45.51 12.65 7.64
CA GLU A 362 -45.84 11.72 6.55
C GLU A 362 -45.28 10.33 6.83
N GLN A 363 -46.00 9.28 6.44
CA GLN A 363 -45.51 7.92 6.60
C GLN A 363 -44.38 7.60 5.62
N GLN A 364 -43.43 6.79 6.10
CA GLN A 364 -42.29 6.29 5.34
C GLN A 364 -42.33 4.77 5.26
N LEU A 365 -41.99 4.25 4.09
CA LEU A 365 -41.57 2.87 3.88
C LEU A 365 -40.05 2.87 3.72
N VAL A 366 -39.32 2.15 4.57
CA VAL A 366 -37.87 2.01 4.46
C VAL A 366 -37.53 0.66 3.85
N GLY A 367 -36.65 0.65 2.85
CA GLY A 367 -36.14 -0.54 2.18
C GLY A 367 -34.65 -0.71 2.46
N LEU A 368 -34.21 -1.90 2.86
CA LEU A 368 -32.82 -2.23 3.16
C LEU A 368 -32.40 -3.47 2.36
N ARG A 369 -31.43 -3.36 1.47
CA ARG A 369 -30.95 -4.46 0.63
C ARG A 369 -29.53 -4.85 1.04
N PHE A 370 -29.42 -6.04 1.62
CA PHE A 370 -28.15 -6.62 2.03
C PHE A 370 -27.63 -7.53 0.93
N GLU A 371 -26.46 -7.22 0.37
CA GLU A 371 -25.77 -8.06 -0.62
C GLU A 371 -24.96 -9.17 0.04
N ASP A 372 -24.60 -10.21 -0.72
CA ASP A 372 -23.70 -11.29 -0.31
C ASP A 372 -24.06 -11.89 1.05
N VAL A 373 -25.34 -12.20 1.27
CA VAL A 373 -25.79 -12.80 2.53
C VAL A 373 -25.39 -14.27 2.57
N ALA A 374 -24.24 -14.56 3.19
CA ALA A 374 -23.53 -15.84 3.19
C ALA A 374 -24.21 -16.98 3.99
N VAL A 375 -25.52 -17.17 3.82
CA VAL A 375 -26.30 -18.22 4.48
C VAL A 375 -26.65 -19.31 3.47
N PRO A 376 -26.17 -20.55 3.64
CA PRO A 376 -26.49 -21.65 2.74
C PRO A 376 -27.98 -21.94 2.62
N GLN A 377 -28.40 -22.44 1.46
CA GLN A 377 -29.78 -22.85 1.24
C GLN A 377 -30.27 -23.90 2.25
N GLY A 378 -31.43 -23.63 2.84
CA GLY A 378 -32.07 -24.52 3.81
C GLY A 378 -31.39 -24.56 5.19
N ALA A 379 -30.38 -23.73 5.45
CA ALA A 379 -29.80 -23.61 6.79
C ALA A 379 -30.88 -23.20 7.81
N THR A 380 -30.83 -23.81 9.00
CA THR A 380 -31.69 -23.48 10.12
C THR A 380 -31.14 -22.26 10.83
N ILE A 381 -31.88 -21.15 10.76
CA ILE A 381 -31.53 -19.90 11.41
C ILE A 381 -31.82 -20.00 12.91
N THR A 382 -30.82 -19.74 13.75
CA THR A 382 -30.99 -19.77 15.21
C THR A 382 -31.54 -18.45 15.73
N ASP A 383 -31.04 -17.34 15.16
CA ASP A 383 -31.43 -15.97 15.43
C ASP A 383 -30.94 -15.05 14.29
N ALA A 384 -31.66 -13.95 14.08
CA ALA A 384 -31.24 -12.91 13.14
C ALA A 384 -31.73 -11.54 13.58
N PHE A 385 -30.94 -10.49 13.34
CA PHE A 385 -31.25 -9.11 13.75
C PHE A 385 -30.75 -8.10 12.71
N ILE A 386 -31.40 -6.95 12.61
CA ILE A 386 -30.81 -5.78 11.94
C ILE A 386 -30.35 -4.81 13.02
N GLU A 387 -29.08 -4.41 12.96
CA GLU A 387 -28.49 -3.38 13.82
C GLU A 387 -28.58 -2.02 13.11
N PHE A 388 -29.04 -1.02 13.85
CA PHE A 388 -29.11 0.38 13.43
C PHE A 388 -28.28 1.25 14.37
N ALA A 389 -27.44 2.11 13.82
CA ALA A 389 -26.91 3.25 14.55
C ALA A 389 -27.96 4.38 14.53
N ALA A 390 -28.24 4.98 15.69
CA ALA A 390 -29.20 6.07 15.80
C ALA A 390 -28.63 7.39 15.26
N ALA A 391 -29.22 7.91 14.18
CA ALA A 391 -28.82 9.22 13.62
C ALA A 391 -29.30 10.41 14.47
N SER A 392 -30.26 10.19 15.37
CA SER A 392 -30.79 11.22 16.26
C SER A 392 -31.42 10.62 17.51
N ALA A 393 -31.48 11.41 18.57
CA ALA A 393 -32.20 11.02 19.78
C ALA A 393 -33.72 11.12 19.53
N ASN A 394 -34.42 10.00 19.55
CA ASN A 394 -35.87 9.93 19.38
C ASN A 394 -36.50 9.10 20.50
N SER A 395 -37.53 9.62 21.17
CA SER A 395 -38.19 8.96 22.29
C SER A 395 -39.70 8.73 22.08
N ASP A 396 -40.22 9.12 20.91
CA ASP A 396 -41.63 8.93 20.56
C ASP A 396 -42.00 7.45 20.57
N ALA A 397 -43.21 7.12 21.03
CA ALA A 397 -43.69 5.75 20.98
C ALA A 397 -43.76 5.28 19.51
N THR A 398 -42.88 4.35 19.14
CA THR A 398 -42.73 3.88 17.77
C THR A 398 -43.06 2.39 17.68
N SER A 399 -43.78 2.03 16.62
CA SER A 399 -44.08 0.64 16.27
C SER A 399 -43.89 0.46 14.78
N LEU A 400 -43.34 -0.67 14.34
CA LEU A 400 -43.17 -1.00 12.93
C LEU A 400 -43.18 -2.51 12.71
N VAL A 401 -43.38 -2.91 11.46
CA VAL A 401 -43.39 -4.31 11.00
C VAL A 401 -42.25 -4.51 10.03
N ILE A 402 -41.52 -5.61 10.22
CA ILE A 402 -40.39 -6.01 9.39
C ILE A 402 -40.82 -7.21 8.54
N THR A 403 -40.63 -7.08 7.24
CA THR A 403 -40.79 -8.17 6.25
C THR A 403 -39.58 -8.20 5.32
N ALA A 404 -39.43 -9.24 4.51
CA ALA A 404 -38.43 -9.30 3.45
C ALA A 404 -39.08 -9.52 2.09
N GLU A 405 -38.41 -9.15 1.00
CA GLU A 405 -38.85 -9.44 -0.36
C GLU A 405 -38.78 -10.95 -0.63
N ASN A 406 -39.88 -11.54 -1.09
CA ASN A 406 -40.04 -12.97 -1.31
C ASN A 406 -39.51 -13.40 -2.69
N VAL A 407 -38.20 -13.24 -2.89
CA VAL A 407 -37.47 -13.63 -4.10
C VAL A 407 -36.24 -14.47 -3.74
N ASP A 408 -35.71 -15.20 -4.73
CA ASP A 408 -34.52 -16.04 -4.53
C ASP A 408 -33.23 -15.21 -4.42
N ASP A 409 -33.17 -14.10 -5.15
CA ASP A 409 -32.08 -13.13 -5.13
C ASP A 409 -32.65 -11.75 -5.46
N SER A 410 -32.51 -10.80 -4.54
CA SER A 410 -32.89 -9.41 -4.75
C SER A 410 -31.81 -8.70 -5.59
N THR A 411 -31.60 -9.09 -6.85
CA THR A 411 -30.45 -8.62 -7.66
C THR A 411 -30.48 -7.14 -8.00
N THR A 412 -31.66 -6.52 -8.06
CA THR A 412 -31.82 -5.11 -8.43
C THR A 412 -31.78 -4.21 -7.21
N SER A 413 -30.83 -3.26 -7.17
CA SER A 413 -30.80 -2.16 -6.21
C SER A 413 -32.08 -1.31 -6.27
N PHE A 414 -32.36 -0.53 -5.23
CA PHE A 414 -33.47 0.40 -5.27
C PHE A 414 -33.21 1.51 -6.31
N THR A 415 -34.28 2.08 -6.84
CA THR A 415 -34.21 3.13 -7.86
C THR A 415 -35.06 4.33 -7.45
N PRO A 416 -34.76 5.55 -7.92
CA PRO A 416 -35.56 6.74 -7.58
C PRO A 416 -36.92 6.77 -8.31
N VAL A 417 -37.30 5.67 -8.97
CA VAL A 417 -38.60 5.52 -9.62
C VAL A 417 -39.70 5.55 -8.56
N VAL A 418 -40.73 6.35 -8.79
CA VAL A 418 -41.90 6.46 -7.90
C VAL A 418 -42.50 5.08 -7.65
N GLY A 419 -42.67 4.72 -6.38
CA GLY A 419 -43.24 3.46 -5.94
C GLY A 419 -42.28 2.27 -5.97
N ASN A 420 -40.96 2.48 -6.10
CA ASN A 420 -40.01 1.37 -6.23
C ASN A 420 -40.00 0.43 -5.01
N LEU A 421 -40.12 0.95 -3.78
CA LEU A 421 -40.13 0.10 -2.57
C LEU A 421 -41.52 -0.50 -2.37
N SER A 422 -42.57 0.30 -2.50
CA SER A 422 -43.94 -0.18 -2.28
C SER A 422 -44.34 -1.26 -3.29
N SER A 423 -43.92 -1.14 -4.56
CA SER A 423 -44.16 -2.18 -5.57
C SER A 423 -43.43 -3.50 -5.29
N ARG A 424 -42.26 -3.45 -4.67
CA ARG A 424 -41.50 -4.65 -4.24
C ARG A 424 -42.06 -5.26 -2.96
N ALA A 425 -42.45 -4.43 -2.00
CA ALA A 425 -43.04 -4.85 -0.73
C ALA A 425 -44.40 -5.57 -0.88
N VAL A 426 -45.08 -5.45 -2.04
CA VAL A 426 -46.25 -6.27 -2.36
C VAL A 426 -45.91 -7.76 -2.44
N ASN A 427 -44.68 -8.10 -2.85
CA ASN A 427 -44.18 -9.47 -2.90
C ASN A 427 -43.32 -9.78 -1.66
N SER A 428 -43.76 -9.38 -0.46
CA SER A 428 -43.04 -9.71 0.79
C SER A 428 -43.27 -11.15 1.27
N THR A 429 -42.42 -11.59 2.19
CA THR A 429 -42.56 -12.84 2.95
C THR A 429 -43.91 -12.93 3.65
N SER A 430 -44.40 -14.16 3.83
CA SER A 430 -45.59 -14.43 4.64
C SER A 430 -45.30 -14.27 6.14
N ALA A 431 -44.08 -14.58 6.55
CA ALA A 431 -43.54 -14.26 7.87
C ALA A 431 -43.30 -12.75 7.98
N SER A 432 -43.66 -12.22 9.15
CA SER A 432 -43.44 -10.83 9.52
C SER A 432 -43.10 -10.75 11.02
N VAL A 433 -42.30 -9.79 11.41
CA VAL A 433 -41.98 -9.53 12.82
C VAL A 433 -42.45 -8.14 13.21
N ASN A 434 -43.23 -8.06 14.28
CA ASN A 434 -43.66 -6.79 14.85
C ASN A 434 -42.61 -6.29 15.84
N TRP A 435 -42.27 -5.01 15.72
CA TRP A 435 -41.47 -4.27 16.68
C TRP A 435 -42.37 -3.25 17.38
N ASP A 436 -43.27 -3.75 18.24
CA ASP A 436 -44.38 -2.99 18.82
C ASP A 436 -43.96 -1.93 19.86
N THR A 437 -42.77 -2.10 20.46
CA THR A 437 -42.21 -1.17 21.44
C THR A 437 -40.74 -0.90 21.14
N VAL A 438 -40.48 -0.02 20.17
CA VAL A 438 -39.11 0.47 19.95
C VAL A 438 -38.71 1.35 21.13
N GLU A 439 -37.64 0.99 21.82
CA GLU A 439 -37.06 1.77 22.90
C GLU A 439 -36.65 3.18 22.44
N ALA A 440 -36.45 4.09 23.41
CA ALA A 440 -35.95 5.42 23.11
C ALA A 440 -34.50 5.33 22.60
N TRP A 441 -34.24 5.95 21.46
CA TRP A 441 -32.92 6.00 20.87
C TRP A 441 -32.16 7.21 21.37
N THR A 442 -30.90 6.98 21.71
CA THR A 442 -29.90 8.01 21.99
C THR A 442 -29.02 8.10 20.76
N GLN A 443 -28.74 9.32 20.30
CA GLN A 443 -27.89 9.54 19.14
C GLN A 443 -26.55 8.81 19.30
N ASP A 444 -26.05 8.24 18.19
CA ASP A 444 -24.79 7.49 18.08
C ASP A 444 -24.74 6.14 18.83
N GLU A 445 -25.82 5.75 19.52
CA GLU A 445 -25.96 4.41 20.10
C GLU A 445 -26.54 3.42 19.08
N HIS A 446 -26.26 2.13 19.29
CA HIS A 446 -26.66 1.05 18.41
C HIS A 446 -27.84 0.26 19.00
N TYR A 447 -28.79 -0.10 18.14
CA TYR A 447 -30.02 -0.79 18.51
C TYR A 447 -30.30 -1.95 17.57
N LEU A 448 -30.76 -3.07 18.12
CA LEU A 448 -31.11 -4.28 17.37
C LEU A 448 -32.62 -4.35 17.20
N THR A 449 -33.07 -4.85 16.05
CA THR A 449 -34.46 -5.30 15.90
C THR A 449 -34.76 -6.46 16.87
N PRO A 450 -36.03 -6.81 17.09
CA PRO A 450 -36.40 -8.14 17.57
C PRO A 450 -35.85 -9.23 16.64
N ASP A 451 -35.86 -10.48 17.12
CA ASP A 451 -35.41 -11.64 16.33
C ASP A 451 -36.25 -11.81 15.06
N ILE A 452 -35.63 -11.57 13.89
CA ILE A 452 -36.22 -11.67 12.56
C ILE A 452 -35.98 -13.03 11.89
N LYS A 453 -35.53 -14.05 12.63
CA LYS A 453 -35.19 -15.36 12.03
C LYS A 453 -36.30 -15.98 11.21
N THR A 454 -37.57 -15.77 11.55
CA THR A 454 -38.69 -16.37 10.80
C THR A 454 -38.80 -15.79 9.39
N VAL A 455 -38.49 -14.50 9.23
CA VAL A 455 -38.43 -13.80 7.95
C VAL A 455 -37.24 -14.31 7.14
N VAL A 456 -36.05 -14.37 7.74
CA VAL A 456 -34.83 -14.88 7.10
C VAL A 456 -34.97 -16.35 6.70
N GLN A 457 -35.53 -17.18 7.59
CA GLN A 457 -35.74 -18.60 7.36
C GLN A 457 -36.68 -18.86 6.18
N GLU A 458 -37.70 -18.03 5.96
CA GLU A 458 -38.59 -18.16 4.81
C GLU A 458 -37.82 -17.98 3.49
N ILE A 459 -36.93 -16.98 3.41
CA ILE A 459 -36.09 -16.72 2.24
C ILE A 459 -35.07 -17.84 2.03
N VAL A 460 -34.33 -18.24 3.07
CA VAL A 460 -33.28 -19.26 2.99
C VAL A 460 -33.84 -20.65 2.61
N ASN A 461 -35.11 -20.92 2.92
CA ASN A 461 -35.79 -22.15 2.54
C ASN A 461 -36.28 -22.18 1.08
N ARG A 462 -36.20 -21.08 0.34
CA ARG A 462 -36.65 -21.04 -1.05
C ARG A 462 -35.78 -21.93 -1.93
N SER A 463 -36.40 -22.65 -2.85
CA SER A 463 -35.69 -23.61 -3.72
C SER A 463 -34.69 -22.97 -4.67
N GLY A 464 -34.80 -21.67 -4.96
CA GLY A 464 -33.83 -20.93 -5.75
C GLY A 464 -32.85 -20.09 -4.91
N TRP A 465 -33.03 -20.02 -3.58
CA TRP A 465 -32.06 -19.34 -2.73
C TRP A 465 -30.71 -20.05 -2.81
N CYS A 466 -29.66 -19.26 -3.01
CA CYS A 466 -28.28 -19.69 -2.90
C CYS A 466 -27.60 -18.72 -1.94
N GLY A 467 -26.82 -19.21 -0.98
CA GLY A 467 -26.06 -18.30 -0.09
C GLY A 467 -25.22 -17.30 -0.89
N ASN A 468 -24.96 -16.13 -0.32
CA ASN A 468 -24.44 -14.93 -0.99
C ASN A 468 -25.37 -14.30 -2.04
N ASN A 469 -26.64 -14.68 -2.10
CA ASN A 469 -27.67 -13.87 -2.76
C ASN A 469 -28.01 -12.64 -1.90
N ALA A 470 -28.64 -11.63 -2.52
CA ALA A 470 -29.10 -10.44 -1.80
C ALA A 470 -30.46 -10.66 -1.14
N MET A 471 -30.65 -10.11 0.06
CA MET A 471 -31.94 -10.04 0.77
C MET A 471 -32.38 -8.59 0.93
N ALA A 472 -33.59 -8.25 0.49
CA ALA A 472 -34.20 -6.96 0.75
C ALA A 472 -35.23 -7.04 1.89
N PHE A 473 -35.17 -6.12 2.85
CA PHE A 473 -36.10 -5.96 3.95
C PHE A 473 -36.91 -4.69 3.79
N PHE A 474 -38.15 -4.73 4.26
CA PHE A 474 -39.08 -3.61 4.27
C PHE A 474 -39.56 -3.35 5.70
N LEU A 475 -39.34 -2.12 6.14
CA LEU A 475 -39.74 -1.62 7.45
C LEU A 475 -40.88 -0.62 7.24
N GLN A 476 -42.06 -0.95 7.77
CA GLN A 476 -43.28 -0.15 7.56
C GLN A 476 -44.28 -0.25 8.71
N GLY A 477 -45.21 0.69 8.77
CA GLY A 477 -46.39 0.64 9.66
C GLY A 477 -46.22 1.39 10.98
N GLY A 478 -47.32 1.55 11.72
CA GLY A 478 -47.40 2.19 13.03
C GLY A 478 -47.50 3.73 13.02
N SER A 479 -46.97 4.33 14.08
CA SER A 479 -46.81 5.78 14.31
C SER A 479 -45.50 6.03 15.04
N GLY A 480 -45.01 7.27 15.06
CA GLY A 480 -43.75 7.65 15.72
C GLY A 480 -42.55 7.64 14.77
N LEU A 481 -41.42 8.14 15.26
CA LEU A 481 -40.21 8.36 14.47
C LEU A 481 -39.00 7.67 15.11
N ARG A 482 -38.23 6.95 14.29
CA ARG A 482 -36.87 6.52 14.61
C ARG A 482 -35.97 6.85 13.42
N GLU A 483 -34.91 7.61 13.65
CA GLU A 483 -33.94 7.95 12.61
C GLU A 483 -32.68 7.10 12.76
N ALA A 484 -32.47 6.18 11.82
CA ALA A 484 -31.20 5.46 11.70
C ALA A 484 -30.24 6.19 10.76
N VAL A 485 -28.94 5.95 10.93
CA VAL A 485 -27.92 6.39 9.98
C VAL A 485 -28.03 5.56 8.70
N SER A 486 -28.04 6.20 7.54
CA SER A 486 -27.99 5.55 6.23
C SER A 486 -26.55 5.35 5.75
N TYR A 487 -26.37 4.64 4.63
CA TYR A 487 -25.12 4.55 3.90
C TYR A 487 -24.56 5.93 3.54
N ASP A 488 -25.38 6.82 2.97
CA ASP A 488 -24.99 8.20 2.63
C ASP A 488 -24.69 9.07 3.85
N GLY A 489 -25.28 8.74 5.01
CA GLY A 489 -25.00 9.43 6.25
C GLY A 489 -23.64 9.07 6.81
N ASN A 490 -23.38 7.78 6.94
CA ASN A 490 -22.08 7.22 7.28
C ASN A 490 -22.06 5.73 6.89
N THR A 491 -21.28 5.41 5.85
CA THR A 491 -21.12 4.05 5.31
C THR A 491 -20.80 2.97 6.35
N ALA A 492 -20.12 3.31 7.46
CA ALA A 492 -19.75 2.36 8.51
C ALA A 492 -20.72 2.29 9.69
N ALA A 493 -21.65 3.23 9.77
CA ALA A 493 -22.80 3.19 10.68
C ALA A 493 -24.10 2.78 9.96
N ALA A 494 -24.02 2.54 8.64
CA ALA A 494 -25.10 2.01 7.83
C ALA A 494 -25.64 0.68 8.40
N PRO A 495 -26.91 0.33 8.18
CA PRO A 495 -27.52 -0.85 8.79
C PRO A 495 -26.73 -2.14 8.53
N VAL A 496 -26.73 -3.04 9.52
CA VAL A 496 -26.06 -4.35 9.46
C VAL A 496 -27.04 -5.46 9.75
N LEU A 497 -27.09 -6.48 8.90
CA LEU A 497 -27.80 -7.72 9.11
C LEU A 497 -26.88 -8.75 9.79
N HIS A 498 -27.36 -9.28 10.91
CA HIS A 498 -26.73 -10.32 11.71
C HIS A 498 -27.55 -11.59 11.56
N ILE A 499 -26.93 -12.70 11.15
CA ILE A 499 -27.59 -13.99 11.06
C ILE A 499 -26.71 -15.08 11.67
N ASN A 500 -27.24 -15.79 12.65
CA ASN A 500 -26.66 -17.05 13.13
C ASN A 500 -27.46 -18.23 12.57
N TYR A 501 -26.77 -19.28 12.14
CA TYR A 501 -27.40 -20.51 11.68
C TYR A 501 -26.65 -21.76 12.20
N ASP A 502 -27.37 -22.88 12.29
CA ASP A 502 -26.79 -24.17 12.65
C ASP A 502 -26.09 -24.80 11.44
N GLU A 503 -24.76 -24.93 11.46
CA GLU A 503 -23.99 -25.59 10.38
C GLU A 503 -24.44 -27.03 10.15
N ASN A 504 -24.83 -27.74 11.21
CA ASN A 504 -25.22 -29.15 11.13
C ASN A 504 -26.58 -29.32 10.44
N SER A 505 -27.37 -28.25 10.35
CA SER A 505 -28.64 -28.25 9.63
C SER A 505 -28.48 -28.13 8.13
N VAL A 506 -27.28 -27.77 7.66
CA VAL A 506 -27.02 -27.51 6.25
C VAL A 506 -26.91 -28.85 5.52
N ALA A 507 -27.84 -29.08 4.59
CA ALA A 507 -27.84 -30.31 3.79
C ALA A 507 -26.57 -30.40 2.94
N ASN A 508 -26.03 -31.61 2.80
CA ASN A 508 -24.98 -31.89 1.82
C ASN A 508 -25.51 -31.50 0.43
N GLY A 509 -24.82 -30.58 -0.24
CA GLY A 509 -25.29 -30.02 -1.51
C GLY A 509 -26.10 -28.73 -1.44
N ALA A 510 -26.28 -28.13 -0.27
CA ALA A 510 -26.94 -26.82 -0.14
C ALA A 510 -26.23 -25.74 -0.96
N CYS A 511 -27.01 -24.96 -1.72
CA CYS A 511 -26.49 -23.94 -2.62
C CYS A 511 -25.88 -22.78 -1.81
N ILE A 512 -24.62 -22.48 -2.09
CA ILE A 512 -23.98 -21.20 -1.77
C ILE A 512 -23.18 -20.72 -2.99
N ASN A 513 -23.33 -19.44 -3.32
CA ASN A 513 -22.47 -18.76 -4.26
C ASN A 513 -21.16 -18.41 -3.55
N GLN A 514 -20.01 -18.69 -4.13
CA GLN A 514 -18.70 -18.32 -3.56
C GLN A 514 -17.83 -17.66 -4.61
N THR A 515 -17.08 -16.64 -4.21
CA THR A 515 -16.09 -15.99 -5.07
C THR A 515 -14.70 -16.48 -4.67
N PHE A 516 -14.08 -17.24 -5.57
CA PHE A 516 -12.68 -17.62 -5.49
C PHE A 516 -11.85 -16.59 -6.24
N GLN A 517 -10.72 -16.20 -5.67
CA GLN A 517 -9.76 -15.31 -6.31
C GLN A 517 -8.39 -15.95 -6.31
N ALA A 518 -7.64 -15.79 -7.39
CA ALA A 518 -6.26 -16.22 -7.47
C ALA A 518 -5.45 -15.18 -8.23
N GLN A 519 -4.35 -14.72 -7.64
CA GLN A 519 -3.40 -13.83 -8.27
C GLN A 519 -2.21 -14.61 -8.83
N VAL A 520 -1.65 -14.16 -9.94
CA VAL A 520 -0.37 -14.69 -10.45
C VAL A 520 0.69 -14.61 -9.35
N ALA A 521 1.22 -15.77 -8.95
CA ALA A 521 2.04 -15.89 -7.75
C ALA A 521 3.53 -15.62 -7.97
N THR A 522 4.05 -15.87 -9.18
CA THR A 522 5.48 -15.77 -9.53
C THR A 522 5.63 -15.34 -10.99
N GLY A 523 6.77 -14.76 -11.39
CA GLY A 523 7.05 -14.37 -12.79
C GLY A 523 6.93 -15.52 -13.81
N SER A 524 7.26 -16.74 -13.40
CA SER A 524 7.06 -17.95 -14.22
C SER A 524 5.59 -18.34 -14.43
N ASN A 525 4.65 -17.65 -13.78
CA ASN A 525 3.22 -17.84 -13.96
C ASN A 525 2.59 -16.75 -14.84
N ASP A 526 3.34 -15.75 -15.31
CA ASP A 526 2.89 -14.79 -16.31
C ASP A 526 3.94 -14.56 -17.40
N VAL A 527 3.78 -15.28 -18.50
CA VAL A 527 4.80 -15.37 -19.56
C VAL A 527 4.36 -14.71 -20.85
N GLU A 528 5.32 -14.24 -21.62
CA GLU A 528 5.14 -13.71 -22.97
C GLU A 528 5.90 -14.57 -23.97
N GLN A 529 5.21 -15.00 -25.03
CA GLN A 529 5.82 -15.77 -26.11
C GLN A 529 5.80 -14.96 -27.41
N ARG A 530 6.98 -14.68 -27.96
CA ARG A 530 7.12 -14.06 -29.28
C ARG A 530 6.77 -15.03 -30.42
N ALA A 531 6.50 -14.46 -31.60
CA ALA A 531 6.19 -15.21 -32.80
C ALA A 531 7.30 -16.20 -33.25
N ASP A 532 8.55 -16.00 -32.83
CA ASP A 532 9.67 -16.92 -33.09
C ASP A 532 9.76 -18.09 -32.08
N GLY A 533 8.87 -18.12 -31.09
CA GLY A 533 8.81 -19.15 -30.06
C GLY A 533 9.55 -18.78 -28.77
N THR A 534 10.27 -17.66 -28.73
CA THR A 534 11.00 -17.24 -27.53
C THR A 534 10.05 -16.96 -26.38
N MET A 535 10.34 -17.51 -25.20
CA MET A 535 9.57 -17.36 -23.96
C MET A 535 10.24 -16.33 -23.04
N TYR A 536 9.46 -15.42 -22.47
CA TYR A 536 9.87 -14.45 -21.45
C TYR A 536 9.02 -14.68 -20.20
N SER A 537 9.66 -14.80 -19.04
CA SER A 537 9.03 -15.08 -17.74
C SER A 537 9.53 -14.15 -16.63
N ASN A 538 10.15 -13.04 -17.03
CA ASN A 538 10.79 -12.05 -16.16
C ASN A 538 10.50 -10.61 -16.62
N SER A 539 9.46 -10.43 -17.44
CA SER A 539 9.10 -9.12 -17.98
C SER A 539 8.51 -8.25 -16.89
N SER A 540 8.81 -6.96 -16.89
CA SER A 540 8.24 -6.00 -15.93
C SER A 540 6.82 -5.55 -16.28
N ASP A 541 6.30 -5.98 -17.42
CA ASP A 541 4.99 -5.70 -17.99
C ASP A 541 4.42 -6.99 -18.56
N LEU A 542 3.11 -6.97 -18.81
CA LEU A 542 2.50 -7.84 -19.80
C LEU A 542 2.01 -6.98 -20.94
N GLU A 543 2.71 -6.99 -22.06
CA GLU A 543 2.25 -6.40 -23.31
C GLU A 543 1.22 -7.34 -23.95
N LEU A 544 -0.06 -7.04 -23.76
CA LEU A 544 -1.16 -7.79 -24.36
C LEU A 544 -1.14 -7.63 -25.89
N THR A 545 -0.38 -8.55 -26.49
CA THR A 545 -0.24 -8.95 -27.90
C THR A 545 0.77 -8.22 -28.78
N GLU A 546 1.36 -7.08 -28.39
CA GLU A 546 2.28 -6.35 -29.28
C GLU A 546 3.44 -5.65 -28.54
N ASP A 547 4.67 -6.15 -28.71
CA ASP A 547 5.92 -5.53 -28.23
C ASP A 547 7.00 -5.56 -29.33
N GLY A 548 6.88 -4.67 -30.32
CA GLY A 548 7.74 -4.71 -31.51
C GLY A 548 7.49 -5.92 -32.45
N GLY A 549 6.52 -6.77 -32.12
CA GLY A 549 6.02 -7.92 -32.86
C GLY A 549 4.82 -8.55 -32.13
N ILE A 550 4.05 -9.40 -32.82
CA ILE A 550 2.90 -10.08 -32.20
C ILE A 550 3.40 -11.14 -31.22
N GLN A 551 2.81 -11.18 -30.03
CA GLN A 551 3.09 -12.17 -29.00
C GLN A 551 1.83 -12.75 -28.35
N THR A 552 2.00 -13.88 -27.68
CA THR A 552 0.96 -14.60 -26.93
C THR A 552 1.29 -14.56 -25.45
N ILE A 553 0.29 -14.37 -24.60
CA ILE A 553 0.46 -14.20 -23.16
C ILE A 553 -0.11 -15.42 -22.46
N GLY A 554 0.63 -15.98 -21.51
CA GLY A 554 0.23 -17.12 -20.70
C GLY A 554 0.11 -16.69 -19.25
N LEU A 555 -1.03 -16.96 -18.62
CA LEU A 555 -1.28 -16.65 -17.21
C LEU A 555 -1.67 -17.93 -16.48
N ARG A 556 -0.90 -18.28 -15.46
CA ARG A 556 -1.09 -19.47 -14.64
C ARG A 556 -1.54 -19.08 -13.24
N PHE A 557 -2.62 -19.70 -12.79
CA PHE A 557 -3.16 -19.51 -11.46
C PHE A 557 -3.10 -20.85 -10.72
N THR A 558 -2.53 -20.84 -9.52
CA THR A 558 -2.33 -22.04 -8.69
C THR A 558 -3.31 -22.08 -7.53
N ASN A 559 -3.48 -23.26 -6.91
CA ASN A 559 -4.33 -23.43 -5.73
C ASN A 559 -5.79 -22.99 -5.98
N ILE A 560 -6.36 -23.36 -7.13
CA ILE A 560 -7.76 -23.07 -7.45
C ILE A 560 -8.65 -24.07 -6.71
N ARG A 561 -9.16 -23.67 -5.54
CA ARG A 561 -9.94 -24.51 -4.62
C ARG A 561 -11.40 -24.70 -5.05
N ILE A 562 -11.61 -24.94 -6.33
CA ILE A 562 -12.93 -25.23 -6.90
C ILE A 562 -13.03 -26.73 -7.10
N PRO A 563 -13.98 -27.42 -6.43
CA PRO A 563 -14.19 -28.85 -6.64
C PRO A 563 -14.54 -29.19 -8.08
N GLN A 564 -14.20 -30.41 -8.49
CA GLN A 564 -14.52 -30.94 -9.81
C GLN A 564 -16.01 -30.82 -10.15
N GLY A 565 -16.31 -30.32 -11.35
CA GLY A 565 -17.69 -30.22 -11.84
C GLY A 565 -18.54 -29.14 -11.19
N THR A 566 -17.96 -28.32 -10.30
CA THR A 566 -18.68 -27.18 -9.70
C THR A 566 -19.22 -26.26 -10.81
N THR A 567 -20.46 -25.79 -10.64
CA THR A 567 -21.07 -24.88 -11.61
C THR A 567 -20.46 -23.49 -11.46
N ILE A 568 -19.79 -23.01 -12.50
CA ILE A 568 -19.27 -21.65 -12.57
C ILE A 568 -20.42 -20.69 -12.88
N GLN A 569 -20.62 -19.68 -12.07
CA GLN A 569 -21.61 -18.63 -12.31
C GLN A 569 -21.05 -17.56 -13.23
N GLU A 570 -19.89 -17.00 -12.89
CA GLU A 570 -19.17 -15.98 -13.64
C GLU A 570 -17.66 -16.13 -13.40
N ALA A 571 -16.83 -15.75 -14.37
CA ALA A 571 -15.38 -15.69 -14.16
C ALA A 571 -14.78 -14.50 -14.92
N TYR A 572 -13.89 -13.75 -14.28
CA TYR A 572 -13.27 -12.55 -14.85
C TYR A 572 -11.78 -12.53 -14.57
N LEU A 573 -11.02 -12.02 -15.53
CA LEU A 573 -9.60 -11.74 -15.39
C LEU A 573 -9.40 -10.23 -15.26
N ASP A 574 -8.82 -9.79 -14.16
CA ASP A 574 -8.52 -8.39 -13.88
C ASP A 574 -7.06 -8.07 -14.12
N PHE A 575 -6.84 -6.91 -14.76
CA PHE A 575 -5.53 -6.35 -15.03
C PHE A 575 -5.43 -4.93 -14.48
N THR A 576 -4.36 -4.65 -13.76
CA THR A 576 -4.01 -3.28 -13.39
C THR A 576 -3.11 -2.68 -14.46
N SER A 577 -3.51 -1.55 -15.04
CA SER A 577 -2.80 -0.92 -16.15
C SER A 577 -1.45 -0.34 -15.71
N LYS A 578 -0.39 -0.64 -16.46
CA LYS A 578 0.96 -0.10 -16.22
C LYS A 578 1.15 1.30 -16.81
N ASP A 579 0.56 1.55 -17.98
CA ASP A 579 0.58 2.86 -18.64
C ASP A 579 -0.75 3.18 -19.36
N SER A 580 -0.95 4.43 -19.75
CA SER A 580 -2.16 4.85 -20.48
C SER A 580 -2.05 4.53 -21.97
N ARG A 581 -3.04 3.81 -22.53
CA ARG A 581 -3.07 3.39 -23.94
C ARG A 581 -4.48 3.46 -24.52
N SER A 582 -4.62 4.04 -25.71
CA SER A 582 -5.92 4.25 -26.37
C SER A 582 -6.04 3.60 -27.75
N GLY A 583 -5.00 2.90 -28.23
CA GLY A 583 -5.03 2.22 -29.54
C GLY A 583 -6.10 1.12 -29.59
N GLY A 584 -6.63 0.82 -30.77
CA GLY A 584 -7.56 -0.31 -30.95
C GLY A 584 -6.90 -1.62 -30.52
N THR A 585 -7.61 -2.47 -29.78
CA THR A 585 -7.07 -3.75 -29.29
C THR A 585 -8.15 -4.80 -29.36
N SER A 586 -7.78 -5.99 -29.84
CA SER A 586 -8.66 -7.14 -30.02
C SER A 586 -7.95 -8.39 -29.57
N LEU A 587 -8.44 -9.00 -28.50
CA LEU A 587 -7.87 -10.14 -27.80
C LEU A 587 -8.82 -11.32 -27.87
N THR A 588 -8.27 -12.53 -27.78
CA THR A 588 -8.99 -13.79 -27.61
C THR A 588 -8.36 -14.51 -26.43
N ILE A 589 -9.21 -14.89 -25.48
CA ILE A 589 -8.84 -15.61 -24.28
C ILE A 589 -9.30 -17.06 -24.43
N ASN A 590 -8.36 -17.98 -24.25
CA ASN A 590 -8.57 -19.41 -24.15
C ASN A 590 -8.06 -19.91 -22.80
N GLY A 591 -8.42 -21.12 -22.41
CA GLY A 591 -7.76 -21.85 -21.34
C GLY A 591 -6.84 -22.93 -21.91
N GLU A 592 -5.87 -23.40 -21.13
CA GLU A 592 -5.24 -24.68 -21.38
C GLU A 592 -6.22 -25.79 -20.99
N LYS A 593 -6.48 -26.73 -21.90
CA LYS A 593 -7.29 -27.92 -21.62
C LYS A 593 -6.46 -28.97 -20.89
N SER A 594 -6.09 -28.65 -19.66
CA SER A 594 -5.43 -29.55 -18.70
C SER A 594 -6.17 -29.53 -17.38
N ALA A 595 -6.25 -30.67 -16.70
CA ALA A 595 -6.86 -30.79 -15.38
C ALA A 595 -5.95 -30.30 -14.25
N ASP A 596 -4.65 -30.21 -14.51
CA ASP A 596 -3.66 -29.57 -13.67
C ASP A 596 -2.60 -28.97 -14.59
N ALA A 597 -2.62 -27.66 -14.74
CA ALA A 597 -1.77 -26.98 -15.69
C ALA A 597 -0.33 -26.87 -15.16
N GLY A 598 0.62 -27.43 -15.89
CA GLY A 598 2.05 -27.35 -15.54
C GLY A 598 2.57 -25.91 -15.59
N ALA A 599 3.64 -25.63 -14.83
CA ALA A 599 4.35 -24.35 -14.89
C ALA A 599 4.83 -24.05 -16.33
N PHE A 600 4.96 -22.77 -16.67
CA PHE A 600 5.60 -22.38 -17.92
C PHE A 600 7.12 -22.62 -17.82
N THR A 601 7.73 -22.97 -18.94
CA THR A 601 9.20 -23.11 -19.05
C THR A 601 9.74 -22.14 -20.09
N THR A 602 11.06 -21.92 -20.07
CA THR A 602 11.76 -21.14 -21.09
C THR A 602 11.96 -21.90 -22.41
N THR A 603 11.46 -23.14 -22.51
CA THR A 603 11.51 -23.94 -23.74
C THR A 603 10.72 -23.23 -24.84
N ALA A 604 11.34 -23.11 -26.02
CA ALA A 604 10.71 -22.41 -27.14
C ALA A 604 9.34 -23.02 -27.50
N ASN A 605 8.33 -22.17 -27.64
CA ASN A 605 6.93 -22.49 -27.93
C ASN A 605 6.17 -23.23 -26.81
N ASP A 606 6.65 -23.22 -25.57
CA ASP A 606 5.94 -23.89 -24.47
C ASP A 606 4.48 -23.44 -24.38
N LEU A 607 4.20 -22.13 -24.40
CA LEU A 607 2.85 -21.59 -24.33
C LEU A 607 1.96 -22.00 -25.50
N THR A 608 2.41 -21.74 -26.74
CA THR A 608 1.61 -21.99 -27.96
C THR A 608 1.50 -23.47 -28.35
N SER A 609 2.32 -24.35 -27.76
CA SER A 609 2.21 -25.80 -27.95
C SER A 609 1.13 -26.45 -27.08
N ARG A 610 0.62 -25.74 -26.07
CA ARG A 610 -0.41 -26.25 -25.15
C ARG A 610 -1.74 -26.46 -25.86
N THR A 611 -2.42 -27.54 -25.50
CA THR A 611 -3.76 -27.83 -26.02
C THR A 611 -4.75 -26.87 -25.39
N LEU A 612 -5.46 -26.08 -26.19
CA LEU A 612 -6.42 -25.09 -25.70
C LEU A 612 -7.82 -25.67 -25.51
N THR A 613 -8.61 -25.01 -24.68
CA THR A 613 -10.06 -25.23 -24.55
C THR A 613 -10.76 -24.99 -25.87
N THR A 614 -11.89 -25.69 -26.07
CA THR A 614 -12.79 -25.44 -27.20
C THR A 614 -13.53 -24.12 -27.01
N ALA A 615 -13.88 -23.80 -25.76
CA ALA A 615 -14.41 -22.50 -25.38
C ALA A 615 -13.33 -21.41 -25.49
N SER A 616 -13.74 -20.23 -25.97
CA SER A 616 -12.91 -19.04 -26.07
C SER A 616 -13.77 -17.79 -25.91
N THR A 617 -13.21 -16.71 -25.37
CA THR A 617 -13.90 -15.43 -25.19
C THR A 617 -13.14 -14.34 -25.95
N ALA A 618 -13.84 -13.62 -26.83
CA ALA A 618 -13.29 -12.44 -27.51
C ALA A 618 -13.40 -11.20 -26.62
N TRP A 619 -12.37 -10.36 -26.62
CA TRP A 619 -12.33 -9.13 -25.83
C TRP A 619 -11.78 -7.97 -26.65
N SER A 620 -12.51 -6.87 -26.69
CA SER A 620 -12.06 -5.62 -27.33
C SER A 620 -11.98 -4.52 -26.28
N PRO A 621 -10.89 -4.43 -25.49
CA PRO A 621 -10.78 -3.46 -24.43
C PRO A 621 -10.78 -2.03 -24.96
N GLY A 622 -11.51 -1.14 -24.27
CA GLY A 622 -11.44 0.31 -24.48
C GLY A 622 -10.08 0.89 -24.09
N ALA A 623 -9.95 2.23 -24.10
CA ALA A 623 -8.72 2.88 -23.66
C ALA A 623 -8.45 2.58 -22.17
N TRP A 624 -7.19 2.30 -21.84
CA TRP A 624 -6.71 2.14 -20.47
C TRP A 624 -6.00 3.39 -19.98
N SER A 625 -6.18 3.70 -18.70
CA SER A 625 -5.50 4.76 -17.96
C SER A 625 -4.53 4.11 -16.98
N THR A 626 -3.33 4.68 -16.83
CA THR A 626 -2.32 4.21 -15.87
C THR A 626 -2.90 4.02 -14.48
N GLY A 627 -2.64 2.86 -13.86
CA GLY A 627 -3.03 2.55 -12.49
C GLY A 627 -4.45 2.02 -12.30
N GLU A 628 -5.33 2.16 -13.31
CA GLU A 628 -6.70 1.66 -13.24
C GLU A 628 -6.79 0.16 -13.49
N THR A 629 -7.79 -0.49 -12.90
CA THR A 629 -8.07 -1.92 -13.08
C THR A 629 -9.14 -2.14 -14.15
N TYR A 630 -8.91 -3.12 -15.03
CA TYR A 630 -9.82 -3.48 -16.11
C TYR A 630 -10.10 -4.99 -16.12
N SER A 631 -11.37 -5.36 -16.16
CA SER A 631 -11.83 -6.75 -16.21
C SER A 631 -12.04 -7.23 -17.65
N SER A 632 -11.75 -8.51 -17.89
CA SER A 632 -12.16 -9.22 -19.10
C SER A 632 -13.70 -9.35 -19.18
N PRO A 633 -14.26 -9.77 -20.33
CA PRO A 633 -15.60 -10.33 -20.38
C PRO A 633 -15.65 -11.68 -19.64
N ASP A 634 -16.86 -12.21 -19.45
CA ASP A 634 -17.08 -13.47 -18.73
C ASP A 634 -16.35 -14.66 -19.38
N LEU A 635 -15.56 -15.36 -18.58
CA LEU A 635 -14.75 -16.53 -18.92
C LEU A 635 -15.39 -17.84 -18.45
N LYS A 636 -16.60 -17.80 -17.88
CA LYS A 636 -17.34 -18.95 -17.35
C LYS A 636 -17.21 -20.22 -18.19
N LEU A 637 -17.42 -20.14 -19.50
CA LEU A 637 -17.38 -21.32 -20.38
C LEU A 637 -15.98 -21.95 -20.49
N ILE A 638 -14.93 -21.13 -20.45
CA ILE A 638 -13.54 -21.59 -20.47
C ILE A 638 -13.23 -22.32 -19.17
N ILE A 639 -13.52 -21.67 -18.02
CA ILE A 639 -13.27 -22.24 -16.69
C ILE A 639 -14.11 -23.50 -16.49
N GLN A 640 -15.38 -23.49 -16.90
CA GLN A 640 -16.28 -24.64 -16.82
C GLN A 640 -15.76 -25.84 -17.62
N GLU A 641 -15.21 -25.63 -18.82
CA GLU A 641 -14.60 -26.73 -19.60
C GLU A 641 -13.41 -27.36 -18.85
N ILE A 642 -12.62 -26.56 -18.14
CA ILE A 642 -11.45 -27.02 -17.38
C ILE A 642 -11.87 -27.81 -16.14
N VAL A 643 -12.72 -27.23 -15.28
CA VAL A 643 -13.13 -27.86 -14.00
C VAL A 643 -14.02 -29.10 -14.19
N ASN A 644 -14.63 -29.26 -15.37
CA ASN A 644 -15.40 -30.44 -15.74
C ASN A 644 -14.53 -31.64 -16.15
N GLN A 645 -13.20 -31.48 -16.26
CA GLN A 645 -12.33 -32.58 -16.63
C GLN A 645 -12.34 -33.66 -15.54
N ALA A 646 -12.35 -34.93 -15.97
CA ALA A 646 -12.43 -36.09 -15.08
C ALA A 646 -11.30 -36.15 -14.03
N ALA A 647 -10.14 -35.58 -14.35
CA ALA A 647 -8.95 -35.55 -13.50
C ALA A 647 -8.74 -34.22 -12.76
N TRP A 648 -9.69 -33.27 -12.86
CA TRP A 648 -9.59 -32.01 -12.13
C TRP A 648 -9.83 -32.27 -10.64
N ASP A 649 -8.98 -31.69 -9.79
CA ASP A 649 -9.08 -31.75 -8.34
C ASP A 649 -8.99 -30.34 -7.75
N GLY A 650 -9.62 -30.12 -6.61
CA GLY A 650 -9.59 -28.83 -5.92
C GLY A 650 -8.16 -28.52 -5.47
N GLY A 651 -7.64 -27.35 -5.85
CA GLY A 651 -6.26 -26.93 -5.60
C GLY A 651 -5.34 -27.07 -6.82
N ASN A 652 -5.78 -27.72 -7.90
CA ASN A 652 -5.03 -27.78 -9.14
C ASN A 652 -4.84 -26.40 -9.78
N ALA A 653 -3.83 -26.28 -10.65
CA ALA A 653 -3.57 -25.06 -11.38
C ALA A 653 -4.38 -25.01 -12.69
N LEU A 654 -4.77 -23.80 -13.12
CA LEU A 654 -5.23 -23.56 -14.48
C LEU A 654 -4.36 -22.52 -15.18
N ASN A 655 -4.34 -22.63 -16.51
CA ASN A 655 -3.71 -21.63 -17.37
C ASN A 655 -4.73 -20.99 -18.31
N LEU A 656 -4.59 -19.68 -18.49
CA LEU A 656 -5.25 -18.89 -19.52
C LEU A 656 -4.24 -18.42 -20.55
N VAL A 657 -4.65 -18.38 -21.82
CA VAL A 657 -3.82 -18.00 -22.96
C VAL A 657 -4.51 -16.86 -23.68
N ILE A 658 -3.81 -15.75 -23.87
CA ILE A 658 -4.30 -14.54 -24.51
C ILE A 658 -3.53 -14.32 -25.81
N SER A 659 -4.26 -14.21 -26.90
CA SER A 659 -3.72 -13.92 -28.23
C SER A 659 -4.54 -12.82 -28.90
N GLY A 660 -4.04 -12.20 -29.98
CA GLY A 660 -4.78 -11.13 -30.64
C GLY A 660 -3.89 -10.09 -31.32
N SER A 661 -4.33 -8.84 -31.29
CA SER A 661 -3.66 -7.69 -31.91
C SER A 661 -3.91 -6.39 -31.13
N GLY A 662 -3.00 -5.43 -31.29
CA GLY A 662 -3.00 -4.16 -30.57
C GLY A 662 -2.21 -4.25 -29.27
N LEU A 663 -2.30 -3.21 -28.44
CA LEU A 663 -1.48 -3.09 -27.24
C LEU A 663 -2.28 -2.57 -26.04
N ARG A 664 -2.27 -3.35 -24.97
CA ARG A 664 -2.53 -2.92 -23.59
C ARG A 664 -1.40 -3.42 -22.71
N ARG A 665 -0.91 -2.60 -21.78
CA ARG A 665 0.16 -2.97 -20.86
C ARG A 665 -0.40 -3.10 -19.46
N ALA A 666 -0.32 -4.31 -18.91
CA ALA A 666 -0.63 -4.57 -17.52
C ALA A 666 0.65 -4.74 -16.71
N TRP A 667 0.54 -4.60 -15.38
CA TRP A 667 1.59 -5.07 -14.49
C TRP A 667 1.72 -6.59 -14.56
N SER A 668 2.96 -7.08 -14.68
CA SER A 668 3.32 -8.47 -14.42
C SER A 668 3.63 -8.69 -12.93
N ASN A 669 3.81 -9.95 -12.54
CA ASN A 669 4.32 -10.31 -11.22
C ASN A 669 5.72 -9.74 -10.98
N ASP A 670 6.63 -9.82 -11.95
CA ASP A 670 7.99 -9.28 -11.78
C ASP A 670 8.02 -7.75 -11.70
N GLY A 671 7.08 -7.07 -12.37
CA GLY A 671 6.92 -5.63 -12.31
C GLY A 671 6.33 -5.15 -10.98
N ASN A 672 5.19 -5.71 -10.59
CA ASN A 672 4.55 -5.43 -9.30
C ASN A 672 3.66 -6.62 -8.86
N PRO A 673 4.12 -7.47 -7.92
CA PRO A 673 3.39 -8.66 -7.48
C PRO A 673 1.99 -8.36 -6.94
N ALA A 674 1.78 -7.21 -6.29
CA ALA A 674 0.47 -6.83 -5.75
C ALA A 674 -0.51 -6.38 -6.84
N LYS A 675 0.00 -5.97 -8.01
CA LYS A 675 -0.79 -5.52 -9.18
C LYS A 675 -0.81 -6.54 -10.32
N ALA A 676 -0.20 -7.71 -10.11
CA ALA A 676 -0.20 -8.81 -11.07
C ALA A 676 -1.63 -9.29 -11.37
N PRO A 677 -1.89 -9.92 -12.53
CA PRO A 677 -3.25 -10.29 -12.93
C PRO A 677 -3.97 -11.17 -11.90
N VAL A 678 -5.27 -10.96 -11.74
CA VAL A 678 -6.14 -11.68 -10.79
C VAL A 678 -7.27 -12.37 -11.54
N LEU A 679 -7.43 -13.67 -11.32
CA LEU A 679 -8.60 -14.43 -11.77
C LEU A 679 -9.63 -14.49 -10.65
N ARG A 680 -10.84 -13.98 -10.91
CA ARG A 680 -12.00 -14.08 -10.02
C ARG A 680 -13.01 -15.05 -10.61
N ILE A 681 -13.49 -15.99 -9.80
CA ILE A 681 -14.43 -17.03 -10.22
C ILE A 681 -15.56 -17.09 -9.19
N LYS A 682 -16.77 -16.71 -9.60
CA LYS A 682 -17.98 -16.93 -8.82
C LYS A 682 -18.54 -18.30 -9.19
N VAL A 683 -18.78 -19.15 -8.20
CA VAL A 683 -19.33 -20.50 -8.39
C VAL A 683 -20.59 -20.70 -7.57
N SER A 684 -21.49 -21.58 -8.00
CA SER A 684 -22.57 -22.14 -7.17
C SER A 684 -22.20 -23.58 -6.85
N GLY A 685 -21.96 -23.89 -5.56
CA GLY A 685 -21.38 -25.17 -5.16
C GLY A 685 -22.06 -25.83 -3.96
N GLU A 686 -21.84 -27.14 -3.87
CA GLU A 686 -22.25 -28.03 -2.77
C GLU A 686 -21.32 -27.88 -1.56
N LEU A 687 -21.87 -27.86 -0.35
CA LEU A 687 -21.06 -27.78 0.85
C LEU A 687 -20.51 -29.17 1.30
N SER A 688 -19.25 -29.53 1.02
CA SER A 688 -18.41 -30.43 1.86
C SER A 688 -17.68 -29.70 3.01
N THR A 689 -18.15 -29.80 4.26
CA THR A 689 -17.54 -29.30 5.53
C THR A 689 -16.37 -28.28 5.45
N GLY A 690 -16.56 -27.04 5.96
CA GLY A 690 -15.45 -26.08 6.20
C GLY A 690 -15.38 -24.83 5.28
N PHE A 691 -16.52 -24.26 4.89
CA PHE A 691 -16.61 -23.25 3.80
C PHE A 691 -16.30 -21.81 4.11
N LYS A 692 -16.25 -21.44 5.39
CA LYS A 692 -15.70 -20.13 5.73
C LYS A 692 -14.20 -20.19 5.52
N THR A 693 -13.67 -19.29 4.69
CA THR A 693 -12.23 -19.10 4.61
C THR A 693 -11.76 -18.24 5.79
N VAL A 694 -10.47 -18.30 6.12
CA VAL A 694 -9.82 -17.37 7.05
C VAL A 694 -10.14 -15.92 6.68
N ARG A 695 -10.14 -15.58 5.37
CA ARG A 695 -10.52 -14.27 4.85
C ARG A 695 -11.92 -13.88 5.32
N ASN A 696 -12.93 -14.71 5.06
CA ASN A 696 -14.30 -14.43 5.50
C ASN A 696 -14.38 -14.20 7.01
N ARG A 697 -13.69 -15.05 7.79
CA ARG A 697 -13.64 -14.90 9.24
C ARG A 697 -12.99 -13.60 9.69
N MET A 698 -11.95 -13.15 9.00
CA MET A 698 -11.31 -11.86 9.28
C MET A 698 -12.21 -10.67 8.91
N HIS A 699 -13.02 -10.74 7.83
CA HIS A 699 -14.05 -9.71 7.56
C HIS A 699 -15.06 -9.62 8.72
N ASP A 700 -15.53 -10.76 9.25
CA ASP A 700 -16.44 -10.79 10.40
C ASP A 700 -15.82 -10.06 11.61
N ILE A 701 -14.56 -10.40 11.95
CA ILE A 701 -13.83 -9.79 13.08
C ILE A 701 -13.64 -8.28 12.88
N VAL A 702 -13.28 -7.83 11.68
CA VAL A 702 -13.10 -6.40 11.36
C VAL A 702 -14.42 -5.64 11.52
N THR A 703 -15.53 -6.22 11.06
CA THR A 703 -16.87 -5.61 11.20
C THR A 703 -17.22 -5.40 12.67
N GLU A 704 -16.93 -6.39 13.53
CA GLU A 704 -17.18 -6.37 14.97
C GLU A 704 -16.32 -5.37 15.76
N LEU A 705 -15.22 -4.86 15.21
CA LEU A 705 -14.31 -3.99 15.97
C LEU A 705 -15.05 -2.76 16.52
N ASN A 706 -14.86 -2.47 17.80
CA ASN A 706 -15.38 -1.25 18.40
C ASN A 706 -14.30 -0.60 19.24
N TRP A 707 -14.40 0.71 19.46
CA TRP A 707 -13.40 1.43 20.22
C TRP A 707 -13.41 1.05 21.70
N LYS A 708 -12.22 1.13 22.30
CA LYS A 708 -11.92 0.97 23.71
C LYS A 708 -10.95 2.09 24.12
N SER A 709 -10.95 2.49 25.39
CA SER A 709 -10.06 3.55 25.87
C SER A 709 -8.58 3.13 25.87
N GLY A 710 -7.68 4.06 25.52
CA GLY A 710 -6.22 3.93 25.66
C GLY A 710 -5.51 3.49 24.38
N THR A 711 -4.27 3.94 24.22
CA THR A 711 -3.37 3.70 23.06
C THR A 711 -2.10 3.01 23.58
N PRO A 712 -2.14 1.68 23.81
CA PRO A 712 -1.10 0.92 24.49
C PRO A 712 -0.15 0.28 23.48
N ILE A 713 0.51 1.12 22.69
CA ILE A 713 1.37 0.66 21.58
C ILE A 713 2.43 -0.31 22.11
N VAL A 714 3.18 0.07 23.14
CA VAL A 714 4.28 -0.74 23.68
C VAL A 714 3.78 -2.06 24.26
N ASP A 715 2.68 -2.04 25.02
CA ASP A 715 2.11 -3.24 25.63
C ASP A 715 1.58 -4.21 24.57
N THR A 716 1.01 -3.68 23.47
CA THR A 716 0.54 -4.50 22.35
C THR A 716 1.70 -5.08 21.54
N LEU A 717 2.76 -4.30 21.30
CA LEU A 717 3.98 -4.79 20.66
C LEU A 717 4.66 -5.87 21.50
N TYR A 718 4.62 -5.75 22.82
CA TYR A 718 5.10 -6.80 23.72
C TYR A 718 4.29 -8.09 23.58
N GLU A 719 2.96 -8.01 23.56
CA GLU A 719 2.13 -9.21 23.32
C GLU A 719 2.37 -9.82 21.93
N ALA A 720 2.56 -8.99 20.91
CA ALA A 720 2.89 -9.44 19.56
C ALA A 720 4.25 -10.17 19.51
N ALA A 721 5.24 -9.69 20.27
CA ALA A 721 6.52 -10.37 20.42
C ALA A 721 6.35 -11.76 21.06
N LEU A 722 5.53 -11.88 22.11
CA LEU A 722 5.22 -13.18 22.73
C LEU A 722 4.54 -14.12 21.73
N TYR A 723 3.63 -13.61 20.89
CA TYR A 723 2.97 -14.40 19.87
C TYR A 723 3.95 -14.93 18.81
N TYR A 724 4.83 -14.09 18.27
CA TYR A 724 5.86 -14.50 17.31
C TYR A 724 6.86 -15.51 17.88
N ARG A 725 7.16 -15.41 19.18
CA ARG A 725 8.13 -16.28 19.85
C ARG A 725 7.54 -17.58 20.38
N GLY A 726 6.20 -17.70 20.37
CA GLY A 726 5.51 -18.84 20.99
C GLY A 726 5.63 -18.86 22.52
N ASP A 727 5.77 -17.69 23.14
CA ASP A 727 5.84 -17.53 24.59
C ASP A 727 4.44 -17.54 25.23
N ASP A 728 4.38 -17.51 26.57
CA ASP A 728 3.11 -17.54 27.32
C ASP A 728 2.23 -16.30 27.04
N VAL A 729 0.93 -16.52 26.84
CA VAL A 729 -0.09 -15.48 26.66
C VAL A 729 -0.14 -14.61 27.91
N PHE A 730 -0.05 -13.28 27.76
CA PHE A 730 -0.06 -12.35 28.89
C PHE A 730 -1.26 -11.40 28.85
N TYR A 731 -1.19 -10.32 28.07
CA TYR A 731 -2.28 -9.35 27.94
C TYR A 731 -3.50 -9.95 27.24
N GLY A 732 -3.31 -10.98 26.42
CA GLY A 732 -4.38 -11.72 25.77
C GLY A 732 -5.27 -12.54 26.72
N THR A 733 -4.91 -12.69 28.00
CA THR A 733 -5.64 -13.58 28.92
C THR A 733 -6.93 -13.00 29.49
N THR A 734 -7.17 -11.69 29.38
CA THR A 734 -8.34 -11.05 29.99
C THR A 734 -8.98 -10.02 29.05
N ARG A 735 -10.31 -9.99 28.95
CA ARG A 735 -11.03 -8.94 28.20
C ARG A 735 -11.00 -7.59 28.90
N GLY A 736 -11.00 -7.62 30.23
CA GLY A 736 -11.02 -6.46 31.12
C GLY A 736 -10.54 -6.85 32.51
N ASN A 737 -9.91 -5.91 33.21
CA ASN A 737 -9.30 -6.18 34.51
C ASN A 737 -10.35 -6.13 35.64
N SER A 738 -10.77 -7.30 36.12
CA SER A 738 -11.75 -7.46 37.21
C SER A 738 -11.25 -6.97 38.57
N GLN A 739 -9.92 -6.84 38.76
CA GLN A 739 -9.34 -6.35 40.00
C GLN A 739 -9.48 -4.82 40.17
N ASN A 740 -9.84 -4.09 39.11
CA ASN A 740 -10.10 -2.65 39.10
C ASN A 740 -11.51 -2.34 38.58
N ALA A 741 -12.53 -2.89 39.24
CA ALA A 741 -13.94 -2.69 38.90
C ALA A 741 -14.33 -1.19 38.96
N GLY A 742 -14.64 -0.62 37.80
CA GLY A 742 -14.92 0.81 37.62
C GLY A 742 -14.66 1.25 36.18
N THR A 743 -13.66 2.10 35.95
CA THR A 743 -13.29 2.66 34.63
C THR A 743 -12.66 1.64 33.68
N SER A 744 -11.99 0.60 34.20
CA SER A 744 -11.30 -0.41 33.36
C SER A 744 -12.26 -1.34 32.62
N MET A 745 -13.46 -1.60 33.18
CA MET A 745 -14.46 -2.50 32.56
C MET A 745 -15.35 -1.83 31.49
N SER A 746 -15.40 -0.49 31.44
CA SER A 746 -16.26 0.22 30.47
C SER A 746 -15.92 -0.17 29.03
N ARG A 747 -16.90 -0.59 28.23
CA ARG A 747 -16.71 -1.05 26.84
C ARG A 747 -15.85 -2.33 26.65
N SER A 748 -15.57 -3.09 27.71
CA SER A 748 -14.83 -4.38 27.58
C SER A 748 -15.67 -5.51 27.01
N GLU A 749 -17.00 -5.33 26.93
CA GLU A 749 -17.89 -6.20 26.16
C GLU A 749 -17.52 -6.23 24.67
N TYR A 750 -16.95 -5.12 24.15
CA TYR A 750 -16.52 -5.01 22.76
C TYR A 750 -15.05 -5.41 22.52
N THR A 751 -14.37 -5.98 23.51
CA THR A 751 -13.02 -6.58 23.36
C THR A 751 -13.12 -8.10 23.40
N ARG A 752 -12.00 -8.82 23.19
CA ARG A 752 -11.90 -10.28 23.24
C ARG A 752 -10.66 -10.70 24.05
N VAL A 753 -10.63 -11.91 24.58
CA VAL A 753 -9.34 -12.56 24.92
C VAL A 753 -8.65 -13.03 23.64
N SER A 754 -7.39 -13.45 23.72
CA SER A 754 -6.72 -14.09 22.57
C SER A 754 -7.52 -15.31 22.11
N HIS A 755 -7.61 -15.48 20.80
CA HIS A 755 -8.42 -16.53 20.19
C HIS A 755 -7.89 -17.94 20.56
N PRO A 756 -8.73 -18.91 20.94
CA PRO A 756 -8.27 -20.27 21.30
C PRO A 756 -7.40 -20.96 20.24
N ALA A 757 -7.64 -20.64 18.97
CA ALA A 757 -6.83 -21.14 17.86
C ALA A 757 -5.35 -20.69 17.92
N SER A 758 -5.06 -19.52 18.51
CA SER A 758 -3.73 -18.93 18.54
C SER A 758 -2.82 -19.45 19.65
N TYR A 759 -3.31 -20.28 20.57
CA TYR A 759 -2.51 -20.82 21.66
C TYR A 759 -2.79 -22.31 21.93
N THR A 760 -1.89 -22.93 22.68
CA THR A 760 -2.08 -24.26 23.28
C THR A 760 -2.11 -24.14 24.79
N GLY A 761 -2.68 -25.14 25.47
CA GLY A 761 -2.98 -25.00 26.89
C GLY A 761 -4.08 -23.97 27.13
N GLY A 762 -4.34 -23.64 28.39
CA GLY A 762 -5.37 -22.68 28.79
C GLY A 762 -6.82 -23.07 28.47
N THR A 763 -7.79 -22.39 29.08
CA THR A 763 -9.23 -22.59 28.82
C THR A 763 -9.98 -21.28 29.01
N VAL A 764 -10.79 -20.90 28.02
CA VAL A 764 -11.66 -19.71 28.09
C VAL A 764 -12.79 -19.97 29.09
N VAL A 765 -12.97 -19.03 30.02
CA VAL A 765 -14.03 -19.05 31.03
C VAL A 765 -14.93 -17.84 30.83
N ARG A 766 -16.24 -18.09 30.79
CA ARG A 766 -17.29 -17.09 30.58
C ARG A 766 -18.30 -17.13 31.73
N GLU A 767 -18.83 -15.97 32.10
CA GLU A 767 -19.92 -15.84 33.06
C GLU A 767 -21.27 -16.26 32.43
N ALA A 768 -22.26 -16.56 33.28
CA ALA A 768 -23.61 -16.87 32.82
C ALA A 768 -24.21 -15.69 32.04
N GLY A 769 -24.69 -15.95 30.82
CA GLY A 769 -25.23 -14.93 29.90
C GLY A 769 -24.19 -14.33 28.93
N CYS A 770 -22.93 -14.78 29.00
CA CYS A 770 -21.96 -14.59 27.92
C CYS A 770 -21.93 -15.86 27.05
N THR A 771 -22.68 -15.83 25.95
CA THR A 771 -22.78 -16.93 24.99
C THR A 771 -22.05 -16.57 23.70
N ASP A 772 -21.67 -17.58 22.91
CA ASP A 772 -21.09 -17.36 21.59
C ASP A 772 -22.01 -16.55 20.66
N ASP A 773 -23.33 -16.70 20.82
CA ASP A 773 -24.35 -15.97 20.05
C ASP A 773 -24.32 -14.44 20.30
N ASN A 774 -23.81 -14.00 21.46
CA ASN A 774 -23.70 -12.58 21.80
C ASN A 774 -22.47 -12.28 22.65
N LEU A 775 -21.30 -12.34 22.01
CA LEU A 775 -20.03 -11.98 22.65
C LEU A 775 -19.90 -10.49 23.01
N ASN A 776 -20.83 -9.64 22.55
CA ASN A 776 -20.92 -8.22 22.93
C ASN A 776 -21.87 -7.98 24.13
N SER A 777 -22.41 -9.05 24.73
CA SER A 777 -23.18 -8.97 25.97
C SER A 777 -22.35 -8.35 27.10
N THR A 778 -22.98 -7.50 27.91
CA THR A 778 -22.33 -6.94 29.10
C THR A 778 -21.84 -8.01 30.08
N ALA A 779 -22.42 -9.23 30.04
CA ALA A 779 -21.95 -10.38 30.82
C ALA A 779 -20.56 -10.87 30.39
N CYS A 780 -20.11 -10.56 29.17
CA CYS A 780 -18.81 -10.98 28.65
C CYS A 780 -17.63 -10.13 29.17
N LYS A 781 -17.87 -9.05 29.92
CA LYS A 781 -16.81 -8.14 30.42
C LYS A 781 -15.70 -8.83 31.23
N THR A 782 -15.99 -9.97 31.82
CA THR A 782 -15.09 -10.74 32.70
C THR A 782 -14.55 -12.02 32.05
N GLU A 783 -14.78 -12.23 30.74
CA GLU A 783 -14.18 -13.36 30.03
C GLU A 783 -12.65 -13.35 30.18
N HIS A 784 -12.10 -14.51 30.52
CA HIS A 784 -10.67 -14.69 30.76
C HIS A 784 -10.20 -16.10 30.39
N ILE A 785 -8.90 -16.25 30.22
CA ILE A 785 -8.22 -17.52 29.98
C ILE A 785 -7.63 -18.00 31.32
N THR A 786 -7.97 -19.21 31.73
CA THR A 786 -7.41 -19.88 32.91
C THR A 786 -6.39 -20.94 32.50
N GLY A 787 -5.47 -21.30 33.41
CA GLY A 787 -4.36 -22.20 33.10
C GLY A 787 -3.19 -21.49 32.42
N THR A 788 -2.13 -22.25 32.09
CA THR A 788 -1.00 -21.73 31.31
C THR A 788 -1.34 -21.85 29.83
N ALA A 789 -1.57 -20.71 29.17
CA ALA A 789 -1.77 -20.63 27.73
C ALA A 789 -0.45 -20.16 27.08
N THR A 790 -0.01 -20.86 26.05
CA THR A 790 1.24 -20.60 25.33
C THR A 790 0.94 -20.40 23.86
N TYR A 791 1.39 -19.29 23.27
CA TYR A 791 1.09 -18.98 21.88
C TYR A 791 1.64 -20.03 20.92
N LYS A 792 0.89 -20.30 19.85
CA LYS A 792 1.38 -21.04 18.68
C LYS A 792 2.07 -20.03 17.79
N SER A 793 3.41 -20.07 17.76
CA SER A 793 4.17 -19.19 16.89
C SER A 793 3.76 -19.37 15.42
N PRO A 794 3.57 -18.28 14.66
CA PRO A 794 3.36 -18.37 13.21
C PRO A 794 4.66 -18.70 12.46
N ILE A 795 5.82 -18.60 13.10
CA ILE A 795 7.13 -18.94 12.53
C ILE A 795 7.23 -20.46 12.49
N THR A 796 6.97 -21.04 11.32
CA THR A 796 6.90 -22.50 11.15
C THR A 796 7.97 -23.05 10.22
N LEU A 797 8.74 -22.18 9.56
CA LEU A 797 9.79 -22.54 8.62
C LEU A 797 11.02 -21.61 8.77
N GLU A 798 12.22 -22.15 8.55
CA GLU A 798 13.53 -21.50 8.74
C GLU A 798 13.72 -20.18 7.97
N CYS A 799 13.15 -20.06 6.77
CA CYS A 799 13.30 -18.89 5.88
C CYS A 799 11.97 -18.13 5.67
N GLN A 800 11.00 -18.32 6.55
CA GLN A 800 9.72 -17.62 6.46
C GLN A 800 9.87 -16.17 6.91
N ASN A 801 9.56 -15.23 6.02
CA ASN A 801 9.59 -13.80 6.36
C ASN A 801 8.41 -13.46 7.30
N ASN A 802 8.67 -12.72 8.37
CA ASN A 802 7.67 -12.33 9.36
C ASN A 802 7.56 -10.80 9.45
N TYR A 803 6.33 -10.30 9.51
CA TYR A 803 6.03 -8.89 9.41
C TYR A 803 4.92 -8.47 10.37
N MET A 804 5.05 -7.28 10.91
CA MET A 804 4.05 -6.62 11.73
C MET A 804 3.69 -5.28 11.09
N ILE A 805 2.40 -4.99 10.93
CA ILE A 805 1.91 -3.71 10.45
C ILE A 805 1.13 -3.06 11.58
N LEU A 806 1.71 -2.02 12.19
CA LEU A 806 1.10 -1.25 13.27
C LEU A 806 0.38 -0.02 12.69
N LEU A 807 -0.94 0.02 12.80
CA LEU A 807 -1.75 1.18 12.45
C LEU A 807 -2.15 1.92 13.72
N SER A 808 -1.89 3.23 13.79
CA SER A 808 -2.27 4.08 14.92
C SER A 808 -2.60 5.52 14.49
N ASP A 809 -3.57 6.14 15.16
CA ASP A 809 -3.95 7.55 14.92
C ASP A 809 -3.38 8.53 15.96
N GLY A 810 -2.64 8.01 16.95
CA GLY A 810 -2.20 8.79 18.09
C GLY A 810 -0.87 8.37 18.70
N TYR A 811 -0.37 9.25 19.57
CA TYR A 811 0.79 9.00 20.44
C TYR A 811 0.39 8.06 21.58
N PRO A 812 1.29 7.15 22.05
CA PRO A 812 0.98 6.24 23.15
C PRO A 812 0.44 6.95 24.39
N SER A 813 -0.58 6.36 25.02
CA SER A 813 -1.19 6.90 26.24
C SER A 813 -1.17 5.94 27.43
N VAL A 814 -0.80 4.66 27.21
CA VAL A 814 -0.65 3.63 28.24
C VAL A 814 0.61 2.80 27.97
N ASN A 815 1.34 2.48 29.04
CA ASN A 815 2.47 1.56 29.00
C ASN A 815 2.65 0.93 30.37
N THR A 816 2.43 -0.38 30.46
CA THR A 816 2.56 -1.19 31.65
C THR A 816 3.60 -2.31 31.47
N SER A 817 4.11 -2.47 30.25
CA SER A 817 5.03 -3.53 29.86
C SER A 817 6.50 -3.14 29.94
N LYS A 818 6.86 -1.87 30.20
CA LYS A 818 8.26 -1.39 30.25
C LYS A 818 9.25 -2.40 30.84
N SER A 819 9.06 -2.81 32.10
CA SER A 819 10.01 -3.71 32.78
C SER A 819 10.06 -5.10 32.17
N LYS A 820 8.97 -5.55 31.54
CA LYS A 820 8.90 -6.81 30.79
C LYS A 820 9.66 -6.70 29.48
N VAL A 821 9.56 -5.55 28.79
CA VAL A 821 10.35 -5.29 27.59
C VAL A 821 11.84 -5.24 27.92
N GLU A 822 12.24 -4.56 29.01
CA GLU A 822 13.65 -4.54 29.46
C GLU A 822 14.15 -5.96 29.79
N THR A 823 13.30 -6.80 30.36
CA THR A 823 13.63 -8.20 30.64
C THR A 823 13.76 -9.02 29.36
N LEU A 824 12.83 -8.85 28.41
CA LEU A 824 12.82 -9.58 27.14
C LEU A 824 14.02 -9.21 26.25
N THR A 825 14.31 -7.91 26.16
CA THR A 825 15.38 -7.37 25.31
C THR A 825 16.76 -7.40 25.97
N GLY A 826 16.83 -7.63 27.27
CA GLY A 826 18.07 -7.57 28.05
C GLY A 826 18.71 -6.18 28.12
N SER A 827 17.98 -5.13 27.73
CA SER A 827 18.48 -3.76 27.58
C SER A 827 17.56 -2.76 28.28
N SER A 828 18.12 -1.65 28.77
CA SER A 828 17.32 -0.55 29.33
C SER A 828 16.67 0.26 28.22
N CYS A 829 15.39 0.62 28.38
CA CYS A 829 14.70 1.44 27.39
C CYS A 829 15.10 2.92 27.51
N ALA A 830 15.24 3.61 26.38
CA ALA A 830 15.42 5.04 26.32
C ALA A 830 14.08 5.77 26.20
N GLY A 831 14.06 7.05 26.60
CA GLY A 831 12.89 7.92 26.47
C GLY A 831 12.13 8.15 27.78
N SER A 832 10.89 8.64 27.66
CA SER A 832 10.01 8.89 28.80
C SER A 832 8.54 8.88 28.36
N GLY A 833 7.63 8.66 29.31
CA GLY A 833 6.19 8.61 29.05
C GLY A 833 5.73 7.26 28.51
N SER A 834 4.54 7.23 27.92
CA SER A 834 3.91 5.98 27.50
C SER A 834 4.51 5.36 26.23
N GLY A 835 5.39 6.06 25.51
CA GLY A 835 6.10 5.52 24.35
C GLY A 835 7.45 4.86 24.67
N GLU A 836 7.87 4.87 25.94
CA GLU A 836 9.15 4.29 26.34
C GLU A 836 9.21 2.78 26.01
N CYS A 837 10.33 2.29 25.47
CA CYS A 837 10.54 0.93 24.95
C CYS A 837 9.96 0.62 23.55
N GLY A 838 9.22 1.53 22.91
CA GLY A 838 8.60 1.27 21.60
C GLY A 838 9.62 0.94 20.50
N PRO A 839 10.61 1.81 20.24
CA PRO A 839 11.69 1.51 19.29
C PRO A 839 12.53 0.30 19.71
N GLU A 840 12.81 0.12 21.00
CA GLU A 840 13.65 -0.96 21.51
C GLU A 840 13.07 -2.35 21.24
N ILE A 841 11.76 -2.54 21.44
CA ILE A 841 11.14 -3.83 21.15
C ILE A 841 11.09 -4.11 19.63
N ALA A 842 10.83 -3.09 18.80
CA ALA A 842 10.87 -3.25 17.35
C ALA A 842 12.28 -3.57 16.84
N ASN A 843 13.30 -2.93 17.41
CA ASN A 843 14.71 -3.23 17.12
C ASN A 843 15.08 -4.64 17.57
N PHE A 844 14.64 -5.09 18.75
CA PHE A 844 14.85 -6.45 19.22
C PHE A 844 14.25 -7.48 18.27
N LEU A 845 12.99 -7.28 17.87
CA LEU A 845 12.30 -8.14 16.90
C LEU A 845 13.02 -8.21 15.55
N TYR A 846 13.66 -7.11 15.13
CA TYR A 846 14.34 -7.02 13.84
C TYR A 846 15.80 -7.53 13.87
N THR A 847 16.48 -7.46 15.01
CA THR A 847 17.94 -7.73 15.10
C THR A 847 18.30 -9.00 15.87
N GLN A 848 17.36 -9.58 16.59
CA GLN A 848 17.56 -10.81 17.36
C GLN A 848 16.70 -11.93 16.78
N ASP A 849 17.15 -13.16 17.00
CA ASP A 849 16.38 -14.34 16.66
C ASP A 849 15.14 -14.49 17.56
N GLN A 850 14.00 -14.77 16.93
CA GLN A 850 12.71 -14.93 17.61
C GLN A 850 12.30 -16.39 17.78
N SER A 851 13.05 -17.36 17.23
CA SER A 851 12.77 -18.78 17.44
C SER A 851 14.05 -19.60 17.56
N ASN A 852 14.18 -20.38 18.64
CA ASN A 852 15.31 -21.30 18.77
C ASN A 852 15.11 -22.63 18.02
N ASP A 853 13.97 -22.80 17.33
CA ASP A 853 13.60 -24.05 16.68
C ASP A 853 14.22 -24.18 15.28
N PHE A 854 14.68 -23.09 14.69
CA PHE A 854 15.28 -23.07 13.35
C PHE A 854 16.70 -22.48 13.37
N THR A 855 17.44 -22.69 12.29
CA THR A 855 18.79 -22.17 12.13
C THR A 855 18.78 -20.77 11.47
N GLY A 856 19.70 -19.90 11.91
CA GLY A 856 19.70 -18.48 11.52
C GLY A 856 18.69 -17.67 12.31
N ASP A 857 18.62 -16.35 12.06
CA ASP A 857 17.76 -15.46 12.84
C ASP A 857 16.37 -15.32 12.20
N GLN A 858 15.30 -15.72 12.90
CA GLN A 858 13.92 -15.50 12.47
C GLN A 858 13.43 -14.13 12.93
N ILE A 859 13.82 -13.10 12.20
CA ILE A 859 13.48 -11.71 12.52
C ILE A 859 12.04 -11.33 12.13
N VAL A 860 11.48 -10.32 12.81
CA VAL A 860 10.17 -9.73 12.51
C VAL A 860 10.36 -8.26 12.15
N LYS A 861 9.97 -7.88 10.94
CA LYS A 861 10.01 -6.48 10.48
C LYS A 861 8.74 -5.72 10.86
N THR A 862 8.88 -4.48 11.28
CA THR A 862 7.75 -3.65 11.74
C THR A 862 7.53 -2.46 10.81
N TYR A 863 6.39 -2.45 10.11
CA TYR A 863 5.87 -1.28 9.40
C TYR A 863 4.92 -0.50 10.30
N THR A 864 4.82 0.80 10.07
CA THR A 864 3.90 1.67 10.79
C THR A 864 3.05 2.50 9.84
N ILE A 865 1.78 2.68 10.16
CA ILE A 865 0.85 3.55 9.43
C ILE A 865 0.30 4.58 10.42
N GLY A 866 0.56 5.85 10.16
CA GLY A 866 -0.07 6.96 10.88
C GLY A 866 -1.37 7.36 10.20
N PHE A 867 -2.49 7.27 10.92
CA PHE A 867 -3.79 7.65 10.36
C PHE A 867 -4.28 8.99 10.93
N ASN A 868 -4.27 10.05 10.11
CA ASN A 868 -4.71 11.39 10.48
C ASN A 868 -4.06 11.88 11.80
N ILE A 869 -2.74 11.67 11.92
CA ILE A 869 -1.96 11.85 13.14
C ILE A 869 -1.22 13.19 13.17
N LEU A 870 -1.00 13.73 14.37
CA LEU A 870 -0.20 14.95 14.58
C LEU A 870 1.31 14.66 14.51
N ALA A 871 2.11 15.71 14.28
CA ALA A 871 3.56 15.60 14.04
C ALA A 871 4.34 14.79 15.10
N ASN A 872 3.96 14.87 16.38
CA ASN A 872 4.59 14.12 17.47
C ASN A 872 4.28 12.62 17.42
N GLY A 873 3.05 12.25 17.06
CA GLY A 873 2.66 10.85 16.86
C GLY A 873 3.34 10.25 15.63
N LYS A 874 3.41 11.03 14.54
CA LYS A 874 4.15 10.67 13.32
C LYS A 874 5.62 10.35 13.62
N ALA A 875 6.35 11.27 14.25
CA ALA A 875 7.76 11.07 14.59
C ALA A 875 7.99 9.83 15.47
N TYR A 876 7.05 9.50 16.35
CA TYR A 876 7.13 8.31 17.18
C TYR A 876 6.91 7.02 16.38
N LEU A 877 5.90 6.95 15.51
CA LEU A 877 5.68 5.79 14.64
C LEU A 877 6.84 5.58 13.65
N GLU A 878 7.40 6.66 13.10
CA GLU A 878 8.61 6.63 12.29
C GLU A 878 9.79 6.05 13.07
N SER A 879 9.96 6.44 14.35
CA SER A 879 11.05 5.92 15.18
C SER A 879 10.97 4.41 15.40
N ILE A 880 9.77 3.84 15.42
CA ILE A 880 9.54 2.38 15.52
C ILE A 880 9.90 1.69 14.20
N SER A 881 9.36 2.15 13.06
CA SER A 881 9.62 1.49 11.77
C SER A 881 11.08 1.58 11.35
N ASN A 882 11.75 2.71 11.62
CA ASN A 882 13.14 2.95 11.24
C ASN A 882 14.11 1.93 11.87
N VAL A 883 13.88 1.57 13.14
CA VAL A 883 14.70 0.55 13.83
C VAL A 883 14.14 -0.86 13.66
N GLY A 884 12.84 -0.99 13.35
CA GLY A 884 12.16 -2.25 13.08
C GLY A 884 12.34 -2.80 11.66
N GLY A 885 13.16 -2.17 10.82
CA GLY A 885 13.47 -2.63 9.46
C GLY A 885 12.34 -2.49 8.42
N GLY A 886 11.27 -1.76 8.76
CA GLY A 886 10.15 -1.44 7.88
C GLY A 886 10.09 0.06 7.55
N THR A 887 9.00 0.49 6.91
CA THR A 887 8.77 1.90 6.53
C THR A 887 7.54 2.48 7.21
N TYR A 888 7.54 3.79 7.42
CA TYR A 888 6.35 4.55 7.83
C TYR A 888 5.52 4.95 6.60
N GLN A 889 4.20 4.87 6.71
CA GLN A 889 3.24 5.41 5.73
C GLN A 889 2.27 6.37 6.43
N ASP A 890 1.85 7.42 5.74
CA ASP A 890 0.91 8.43 6.23
C ASP A 890 -0.42 8.30 5.47
N ALA A 891 -1.55 8.40 6.16
CA ALA A 891 -2.87 8.37 5.53
C ALA A 891 -3.83 9.34 6.23
N GLY A 892 -4.52 10.19 5.46
CA GLY A 892 -5.56 11.10 5.93
C GLY A 892 -6.98 10.65 5.58
N SER A 893 -7.15 9.68 4.68
CA SER A 893 -8.45 9.15 4.22
C SER A 893 -8.44 7.63 4.09
N SER A 894 -9.62 6.99 3.92
CA SER A 894 -9.70 5.54 3.69
C SER A 894 -9.00 5.11 2.39
N ALA A 895 -9.07 5.92 1.32
CA ALA A 895 -8.41 5.61 0.05
C ALA A 895 -6.87 5.65 0.18
N GLU A 896 -6.35 6.65 0.89
CA GLU A 896 -4.92 6.73 1.21
C GLU A 896 -4.50 5.59 2.15
N LEU A 897 -5.37 5.18 3.07
CA LEU A 897 -5.10 4.06 3.96
C LEU A 897 -5.01 2.72 3.20
N VAL A 898 -5.92 2.48 2.25
CA VAL A 898 -5.83 1.33 1.32
C VAL A 898 -4.51 1.40 0.55
N THR A 899 -4.16 2.57 0.00
CA THR A 899 -2.89 2.76 -0.72
C THR A 899 -1.67 2.47 0.17
N ALA A 900 -1.69 2.90 1.44
CA ALA A 900 -0.61 2.64 2.39
C ALA A 900 -0.43 1.13 2.64
N PHE A 901 -1.52 0.40 2.86
CA PHE A 901 -1.48 -1.05 3.01
C PHE A 901 -1.01 -1.75 1.73
N GLU A 902 -1.53 -1.36 0.55
CA GLU A 902 -1.11 -1.93 -0.74
C GLU A 902 0.38 -1.76 -0.97
N ASN A 903 0.94 -0.57 -0.66
CA ASN A 903 2.38 -0.32 -0.77
C ASN A 903 3.19 -1.22 0.16
N ILE A 904 2.74 -1.41 1.41
CA ILE A 904 3.42 -2.29 2.38
C ILE A 904 3.33 -3.75 1.94
N ILE A 905 2.16 -4.23 1.53
CA ILE A 905 1.99 -5.61 1.04
C ILE A 905 2.80 -5.84 -0.24
N ALA A 906 2.88 -4.84 -1.13
CA ALA A 906 3.74 -4.91 -2.31
C ALA A 906 5.22 -5.01 -1.93
N ASP A 907 5.71 -4.22 -0.96
CA ASP A 907 7.09 -4.36 -0.46
C ASP A 907 7.31 -5.77 0.14
N ILE A 908 6.38 -6.26 0.96
CA ILE A 908 6.43 -7.60 1.56
C ILE A 908 6.52 -8.69 0.48
N LEU A 909 5.70 -8.62 -0.57
CA LEU A 909 5.65 -9.61 -1.64
C LEU A 909 6.81 -9.47 -2.65
N SER A 910 7.37 -8.28 -2.81
CA SER A 910 8.51 -8.04 -3.71
C SER A 910 9.83 -8.61 -3.19
N ARG A 911 9.91 -8.86 -1.88
CA ARG A 911 11.12 -9.38 -1.24
C ARG A 911 11.21 -10.89 -1.47
N PRO A 912 12.32 -11.40 -2.02
CA PRO A 912 12.46 -12.82 -2.27
C PRO A 912 12.35 -13.58 -0.94
N THR A 913 11.39 -14.50 -0.85
CA THR A 913 11.37 -15.56 0.16
C THR A 913 12.54 -16.46 -0.19
N SER A 914 13.59 -16.47 0.62
CA SER A 914 14.85 -17.13 0.31
C SER A 914 14.71 -18.65 0.28
N PHE A 915 14.26 -19.21 -0.86
CA PHE A 915 14.44 -20.62 -1.20
C PHE A 915 15.50 -20.86 -2.26
N ALA A 916 16.00 -19.79 -2.86
CA ALA A 916 17.40 -19.81 -3.20
C ALA A 916 18.15 -19.50 -1.93
N SER A 917 18.92 -20.47 -1.46
CA SER A 917 20.08 -20.18 -0.66
C SER A 917 20.68 -18.88 -1.20
N PRO A 918 20.85 -17.80 -0.40
CA PRO A 918 22.02 -16.99 -0.61
C PRO A 918 23.17 -17.92 -0.17
N VAL A 919 23.49 -18.88 -1.04
CA VAL A 919 24.81 -18.92 -1.59
C VAL A 919 24.93 -17.47 -2.06
N LEU A 920 25.49 -16.62 -1.19
CA LEU A 920 26.64 -15.86 -1.63
C LEU A 920 27.22 -16.74 -2.70
N SER A 921 27.14 -16.37 -3.97
CA SER A 921 27.99 -17.04 -4.92
C SER A 921 29.43 -16.65 -4.54
N ILE A 922 29.94 -17.10 -3.38
CA ILE A 922 31.03 -18.03 -3.41
C ILE A 922 30.61 -19.11 -4.40
N ASN A 923 30.76 -18.77 -5.66
CA ASN A 923 30.75 -19.74 -6.71
C ASN A 923 31.85 -20.72 -6.29
N ALA A 924 31.44 -21.90 -5.84
CA ALA A 924 32.36 -22.97 -5.54
C ALA A 924 33.13 -23.42 -6.81
N PHE A 925 32.74 -22.92 -8.00
CA PHE A 925 33.46 -23.08 -9.26
C PHE A 925 34.43 -21.92 -9.62
N THR A 926 34.47 -20.78 -8.90
CA THR A 926 35.46 -19.71 -9.17
C THR A 926 36.26 -19.29 -7.94
N LYS A 927 36.53 -20.23 -7.02
CA LYS A 927 37.67 -20.08 -6.11
C LYS A 927 38.95 -20.25 -6.91
N LEU A 928 39.61 -19.14 -7.21
CA LEU A 928 40.92 -19.19 -7.84
C LEU A 928 41.98 -18.96 -6.78
N TYR A 929 42.71 -20.03 -6.48
CA TYR A 929 43.86 -20.03 -5.58
C TYR A 929 45.10 -19.63 -6.37
N HIS A 930 45.78 -18.57 -5.94
CA HIS A 930 47.07 -18.17 -6.51
C HIS A 930 47.95 -17.61 -5.39
N ASN A 931 49.11 -18.24 -5.13
CA ASN A 931 50.07 -17.82 -4.09
C ASN A 931 49.44 -17.54 -2.69
N ASN A 932 48.64 -18.46 -2.15
CA ASN A 932 47.94 -18.32 -0.86
C ASN A 932 46.96 -17.13 -0.78
N GLU A 933 46.49 -16.64 -1.93
CA GLU A 933 45.46 -15.61 -2.02
C GLU A 933 44.20 -16.18 -2.67
N ILE A 934 43.04 -15.67 -2.26
CA ILE A 934 41.74 -16.01 -2.83
C ILE A 934 40.97 -14.75 -3.20
N TYR A 935 40.28 -14.81 -4.33
CA TYR A 935 39.49 -13.71 -4.89
C TYR A 935 38.01 -14.11 -4.91
N PHE A 936 37.14 -13.31 -4.31
CA PHE A 936 35.69 -13.48 -4.38
C PHE A 936 35.09 -12.44 -5.30
N SER A 937 34.51 -12.91 -6.39
CA SER A 937 33.60 -12.15 -7.22
C SER A 937 32.24 -12.08 -6.53
N LEU A 938 31.75 -10.87 -6.27
CA LEU A 938 30.50 -10.62 -5.56
C LEU A 938 29.56 -9.80 -6.43
N PHE A 939 28.25 -10.02 -6.28
CA PHE A 939 27.22 -9.20 -6.92
C PHE A 939 25.94 -9.15 -6.08
N LYS A 940 25.14 -8.11 -6.31
CA LYS A 940 23.82 -7.93 -5.70
C LYS A 940 22.75 -7.94 -6.80
N PRO A 941 21.84 -8.92 -6.81
CA PRO A 941 20.70 -8.93 -7.72
C PRO A 941 19.79 -7.73 -7.44
N GLU A 942 19.46 -6.95 -8.46
CA GLU A 942 18.54 -5.82 -8.39
C GLU A 942 17.51 -5.90 -9.53
N ARG A 943 16.21 -5.68 -9.24
CA ARG A 943 15.12 -5.93 -10.21
C ARG A 943 14.94 -4.82 -11.26
N ASN A 944 15.49 -3.62 -11.03
CA ASN A 944 15.17 -2.42 -11.80
C ASN A 944 16.38 -1.75 -12.48
N ARG A 945 17.60 -2.24 -12.28
CA ARG A 945 18.86 -1.62 -12.75
C ARG A 945 19.95 -2.65 -13.05
N ARG A 946 21.03 -2.18 -13.67
CA ARG A 946 22.33 -2.88 -13.76
C ARG A 946 22.73 -3.38 -12.36
N TRP A 947 23.08 -4.67 -12.22
CA TRP A 947 23.51 -5.21 -10.94
C TRP A 947 24.87 -4.66 -10.55
N ASN A 948 24.99 -4.28 -9.28
CA ASN A 948 26.26 -3.87 -8.71
C ASN A 948 27.11 -5.10 -8.43
N GLY A 949 28.41 -4.97 -8.68
CA GLY A 949 29.39 -6.03 -8.46
C GLY A 949 30.64 -5.55 -7.75
N ASN A 950 31.45 -6.50 -7.31
CA ASN A 950 32.76 -6.24 -6.71
C ASN A 950 33.67 -7.48 -6.85
N VAL A 951 34.97 -7.29 -6.60
CA VAL A 951 35.92 -8.38 -6.35
C VAL A 951 36.66 -8.08 -5.05
N LYS A 952 36.65 -9.01 -4.11
CA LYS A 952 37.34 -8.89 -2.83
C LYS A 952 38.47 -9.91 -2.73
N LYS A 953 39.59 -9.51 -2.12
CA LYS A 953 40.79 -10.33 -1.97
C LYS A 953 41.00 -10.68 -0.49
N TYR A 954 41.31 -11.95 -0.21
CA TYR A 954 41.59 -12.48 1.11
C TYR A 954 42.83 -13.40 1.08
N LYS A 955 43.39 -13.72 2.24
CA LYS A 955 44.50 -14.67 2.38
C LYS A 955 43.95 -16.07 2.61
N VAL A 956 44.72 -17.09 2.24
CA VAL A 956 44.47 -18.50 2.56
C VAL A 956 45.57 -18.95 3.50
N CYS A 957 45.20 -19.37 4.70
CA CYS A 957 46.12 -19.84 5.73
C CYS A 957 46.94 -21.04 5.23
N ALA A 958 48.27 -20.91 5.25
CA ALA A 958 49.20 -21.98 4.88
C ALA A 958 49.41 -23.00 6.02
N GLY A 959 48.99 -22.66 7.25
CA GLY A 959 49.19 -23.44 8.47
C GLY A 959 50.53 -23.16 9.15
N THR A 960 51.19 -22.06 8.79
CA THR A 960 52.48 -21.61 9.34
C THR A 960 52.39 -20.26 10.03
N GLU A 961 51.25 -19.60 9.92
CA GLU A 961 50.91 -18.32 10.53
C GLU A 961 50.77 -18.50 12.05
N VAL A 962 51.55 -17.75 12.81
CA VAL A 962 51.55 -17.80 14.28
C VAL A 962 51.47 -16.41 14.89
N ASP A 963 50.87 -16.30 16.07
CA ASP A 963 50.80 -15.05 16.82
C ASP A 963 52.18 -14.65 17.38
N ALA A 964 52.26 -13.50 18.05
CA ALA A 964 53.50 -13.03 18.68
C ALA A 964 54.06 -13.98 19.76
N ASP A 965 53.24 -14.90 20.26
CA ASP A 965 53.58 -15.92 21.26
C ASP A 965 53.81 -17.31 20.62
N ASN A 966 53.86 -17.38 19.28
CA ASN A 966 54.16 -18.56 18.48
C ASN A 966 53.04 -19.63 18.47
N ASN A 967 51.80 -19.26 18.78
CA ASN A 967 50.61 -20.12 18.66
C ASN A 967 50.03 -20.07 17.23
N PRO A 968 49.51 -21.18 16.68
CA PRO A 968 48.86 -21.19 15.37
C PRO A 968 47.68 -20.21 15.33
N LEU A 969 47.70 -19.26 14.38
CA LEU A 969 46.64 -18.27 14.19
C LEU A 969 45.40 -18.84 13.50
N CYS A 970 45.59 -19.89 12.70
CA CYS A 970 44.56 -20.44 11.82
C CYS A 970 44.87 -21.89 11.47
N THR A 971 43.86 -22.61 10.97
CA THR A 971 44.03 -23.94 10.38
C THR A 971 44.35 -23.78 8.89
N ARG A 972 45.23 -24.64 8.37
CA ARG A 972 45.56 -24.67 6.95
C ARG A 972 44.29 -24.76 6.10
N GLY A 973 44.10 -23.80 5.20
CA GLY A 973 42.93 -23.69 4.33
C GLY A 973 41.86 -22.69 4.79
N ASP A 974 41.97 -22.16 6.02
CA ASP A 974 41.11 -21.08 6.50
C ASP A 974 41.34 -19.81 5.67
N ILE A 975 40.28 -19.02 5.49
CA ILE A 975 40.34 -17.77 4.73
C ILE A 975 40.42 -16.63 5.72
N LEU A 976 41.49 -15.85 5.62
CA LEU A 976 41.79 -14.76 6.54
C LEU A 976 41.60 -13.41 5.87
N ASP A 977 41.17 -12.45 6.66
CA ASP A 977 41.07 -11.05 6.31
C ASP A 977 42.45 -10.37 6.34
N VAL A 978 42.52 -9.06 6.07
CA VAL A 978 43.80 -8.33 6.03
C VAL A 978 44.53 -8.32 7.38
N ASN A 979 43.79 -8.49 8.49
CA ASN A 979 44.28 -8.46 9.86
C ASN A 979 44.60 -9.87 10.41
N ASP A 980 44.66 -10.88 9.53
CA ASP A 980 44.92 -12.28 9.87
C ASP A 980 43.84 -12.91 10.79
N VAL A 981 42.60 -12.42 10.69
CA VAL A 981 41.42 -12.97 11.38
C VAL A 981 40.55 -13.73 10.38
N ASP A 982 39.89 -14.81 10.82
CA ASP A 982 38.95 -15.58 9.99
C ASP A 982 37.90 -14.68 9.33
N ALA A 983 37.95 -14.60 8.00
CA ALA A 983 37.01 -13.85 7.19
C ALA A 983 35.69 -14.59 6.96
N ILE A 984 35.65 -15.91 7.20
CA ILE A 984 34.50 -16.78 6.94
C ILE A 984 33.87 -17.26 8.26
N GLY A 985 32.55 -17.13 8.38
CA GLY A 985 31.74 -17.59 9.52
C GLY A 985 31.45 -19.09 9.49
N GLY A 986 30.84 -19.59 10.58
CA GLY A 986 30.42 -21.00 10.68
C GLY A 986 29.32 -21.42 9.70
N ASP A 987 28.66 -20.44 9.08
CA ASP A 987 27.69 -20.59 7.99
C ASP A 987 28.33 -20.57 6.59
N PHE A 988 29.67 -20.62 6.54
CA PHE A 988 30.49 -20.54 5.32
C PHE A 988 30.36 -19.22 4.54
N ARG A 989 29.87 -18.14 5.17
CA ARG A 989 29.74 -16.81 4.57
C ARG A 989 30.86 -15.85 5.01
N ILE A 990 31.09 -14.78 4.24
CA ILE A 990 31.98 -13.70 4.65
C ILE A 990 31.37 -12.99 5.86
N LYS A 991 32.11 -12.88 6.98
CA LYS A 991 31.66 -12.18 8.18
C LYS A 991 31.48 -10.68 7.89
N GLU A 992 30.47 -10.06 8.49
CA GLU A 992 30.29 -8.60 8.43
C GLU A 992 31.52 -7.83 8.94
N SER A 993 32.22 -8.39 9.93
CA SER A 993 33.44 -7.80 10.49
C SER A 993 34.70 -8.01 9.64
N ALA A 994 34.63 -8.78 8.55
CA ALA A 994 35.80 -9.09 7.75
C ALA A 994 36.27 -7.88 6.94
N GLN A 995 37.58 -7.68 6.86
CA GLN A 995 38.20 -6.64 6.02
C GLN A 995 39.00 -7.25 4.87
N SER A 996 38.54 -7.05 3.63
CA SER A 996 39.29 -7.50 2.45
C SER A 996 40.59 -6.70 2.24
N ILE A 997 41.59 -7.30 1.58
CA ILE A 997 42.96 -6.78 1.49
C ILE A 997 43.05 -5.39 0.84
N TRP A 998 42.17 -5.09 -0.12
CA TRP A 998 42.16 -3.80 -0.81
C TRP A 998 41.33 -2.74 -0.08
N SER A 999 40.74 -3.08 1.05
CA SER A 999 39.83 -2.19 1.78
C SER A 999 40.54 -1.47 2.92
N SER A 1000 40.21 -0.19 3.12
CA SER A 1000 40.75 0.61 4.22
C SER A 1000 40.05 0.38 5.58
N ALA A 1001 38.87 -0.26 5.57
CA ALA A 1001 38.08 -0.63 6.74
C ALA A 1001 37.32 -1.94 6.47
N ALA A 1002 36.72 -2.51 7.52
CA ALA A 1002 35.86 -3.69 7.40
C ALA A 1002 34.72 -3.44 6.41
N ASP A 1003 34.63 -4.30 5.40
CA ASP A 1003 33.75 -4.18 4.25
C ASP A 1003 32.85 -5.41 4.07
N GLY A 1004 33.12 -6.49 4.81
CA GLY A 1004 32.27 -7.68 4.91
C GLY A 1004 31.79 -8.21 3.55
N PRO A 1005 30.54 -8.70 3.47
CA PRO A 1005 29.93 -9.13 2.22
C PRO A 1005 29.35 -7.97 1.38
N LEU A 1006 29.39 -6.71 1.86
CA LEU A 1006 28.76 -5.57 1.19
C LEU A 1006 29.40 -5.31 -0.17
N ILE A 1007 28.57 -5.22 -1.21
CA ILE A 1007 29.02 -5.09 -2.60
C ILE A 1007 29.65 -3.73 -2.89
N GLN A 1008 28.99 -2.66 -2.46
CA GLN A 1008 29.40 -1.27 -2.77
C GLN A 1008 30.41 -0.71 -1.77
N GLU A 1009 31.02 -1.58 -0.97
CA GLU A 1009 32.06 -1.23 -0.01
C GLU A 1009 33.33 -2.04 -0.28
N GLY A 1010 34.48 -1.37 -0.19
CA GLY A 1010 35.78 -2.01 -0.30
C GLY A 1010 36.06 -2.73 -1.63
N GLY A 1011 37.03 -3.65 -1.61
CA GLY A 1011 37.39 -4.47 -2.77
C GLY A 1011 37.92 -3.67 -3.96
N ALA A 1012 37.88 -4.28 -5.15
CA ALA A 1012 38.34 -3.64 -6.40
C ALA A 1012 37.43 -2.47 -6.81
N GLY A 1013 36.16 -2.50 -6.41
CA GLY A 1013 35.21 -1.43 -6.68
C GLY A 1013 35.61 -0.11 -6.04
N SER A 1014 36.03 -0.12 -4.77
CA SER A 1014 36.46 1.09 -4.06
C SER A 1014 37.79 1.67 -4.56
N GLN A 1015 38.57 0.90 -5.32
CA GLN A 1015 39.85 1.34 -5.89
C GLN A 1015 39.68 2.07 -7.23
N ILE A 1016 38.47 2.09 -7.80
CA ILE A 1016 38.22 2.86 -9.02
C ILE A 1016 38.31 4.36 -8.69
N PRO A 1017 39.16 5.12 -9.40
CA PRO A 1017 39.25 6.56 -9.17
C PRO A 1017 37.91 7.25 -9.40
N GLY A 1018 37.57 8.19 -8.53
CA GLY A 1018 36.36 9.00 -8.67
C GLY A 1018 36.31 9.79 -9.98
N TYR A 1019 35.12 10.24 -10.38
CA TYR A 1019 34.89 10.80 -11.71
C TYR A 1019 35.83 11.98 -12.05
N SER A 1020 36.22 12.78 -11.06
CA SER A 1020 37.11 13.94 -11.20
C SER A 1020 38.57 13.58 -11.51
N THR A 1021 39.04 12.38 -11.15
CA THR A 1021 40.42 11.93 -11.35
C THR A 1021 40.53 10.74 -12.33
N ARG A 1022 39.40 10.08 -12.64
CA ARG A 1022 39.33 8.94 -13.55
C ARG A 1022 39.81 9.29 -14.96
N LYS A 1023 40.79 8.52 -15.46
CA LYS A 1023 41.33 8.66 -16.82
C LYS A 1023 40.59 7.73 -17.78
N LEU A 1024 39.59 8.26 -18.48
CA LEU A 1024 38.89 7.58 -19.58
C LEU A 1024 39.32 8.17 -20.92
N LEU A 1025 39.59 7.29 -21.88
CA LEU A 1025 40.11 7.63 -23.20
C LEU A 1025 39.19 7.06 -24.29
N THR A 1026 38.98 7.82 -25.35
CA THR A 1026 38.20 7.43 -26.52
C THR A 1026 38.81 8.00 -27.80
N TYR A 1027 38.62 7.29 -28.91
CA TYR A 1027 39.01 7.74 -30.24
C TYR A 1027 37.78 8.23 -30.99
N THR A 1028 37.72 9.54 -31.27
CA THR A 1028 36.56 10.21 -31.91
C THR A 1028 36.64 10.24 -33.44
N GLY A 1029 37.61 9.55 -34.06
CA GLY A 1029 37.72 9.48 -35.51
C GLY A 1029 36.60 8.65 -36.13
N SER A 1030 36.03 9.14 -37.24
CA SER A 1030 34.92 8.48 -37.95
C SER A 1030 35.34 7.25 -38.78
N THR A 1031 36.64 6.97 -38.87
CA THR A 1031 37.21 5.81 -39.59
C THR A 1031 38.35 5.21 -38.79
N ALA A 1032 38.62 3.92 -39.01
CA ALA A 1032 39.77 3.25 -38.40
C ALA A 1032 41.07 3.99 -38.79
N PRO A 1033 41.97 4.25 -37.83
CA PRO A 1033 43.17 5.02 -38.12
C PRO A 1033 44.12 4.21 -39.02
N ALA A 1034 44.72 4.89 -40.01
CA ALA A 1034 45.66 4.26 -40.95
C ALA A 1034 47.01 3.85 -40.32
N SER A 1035 47.26 4.25 -39.07
CA SER A 1035 48.45 3.93 -38.28
C SER A 1035 48.11 3.89 -36.79
N SER A 1036 48.95 3.28 -35.96
CA SER A 1036 48.78 3.27 -34.50
C SER A 1036 48.60 4.70 -33.94
N VAL A 1037 47.60 4.89 -33.09
CA VAL A 1037 47.29 6.16 -32.43
C VAL A 1037 47.64 6.08 -30.95
N THR A 1038 48.43 7.03 -30.46
CA THR A 1038 48.70 7.18 -29.02
C THR A 1038 47.53 7.92 -28.36
N LEU A 1039 46.79 7.24 -27.49
CA LEU A 1039 45.60 7.80 -26.84
C LEU A 1039 45.90 8.68 -25.60
N ASP A 1040 47.17 8.93 -25.25
CA ASP A 1040 47.53 9.55 -23.97
C ASP A 1040 47.34 11.08 -23.87
N SER A 1041 46.90 11.73 -24.96
CA SER A 1041 46.71 13.18 -25.04
C SER A 1041 45.35 13.65 -24.54
N SER A 1042 45.22 14.95 -24.23
CA SER A 1042 43.94 15.56 -23.82
C SER A 1042 42.86 15.49 -24.90
N ALA A 1043 43.24 15.41 -26.18
CA ALA A 1043 42.31 15.31 -27.31
C ALA A 1043 41.54 13.98 -27.38
N HIS A 1044 41.98 12.97 -26.63
CA HIS A 1044 41.32 11.66 -26.55
C HIS A 1044 40.64 11.42 -25.21
N ARG A 1045 40.65 12.39 -24.28
CA ARG A 1045 39.99 12.20 -22.99
C ARG A 1045 38.48 12.28 -23.11
N VAL A 1046 37.79 11.41 -22.38
CA VAL A 1046 36.34 11.55 -22.12
C VAL A 1046 36.17 12.66 -21.10
N TRP A 1047 36.04 13.90 -21.59
CA TRP A 1047 35.90 15.10 -20.77
C TRP A 1047 35.15 16.17 -21.55
N SER A 1048 34.41 17.04 -20.86
CA SER A 1048 33.66 18.15 -21.46
C SER A 1048 34.54 19.19 -22.18
N SER A 1049 35.86 19.17 -21.98
CA SER A 1049 36.83 20.02 -22.67
C SER A 1049 37.30 19.44 -24.01
N ASN A 1050 36.93 18.19 -24.32
CA ASN A 1050 37.19 17.57 -25.61
C ASN A 1050 36.09 17.95 -26.60
N SER A 1051 36.31 19.02 -27.37
CA SER A 1051 35.31 19.54 -28.31
C SER A 1051 34.88 18.51 -29.36
N ALA A 1052 35.79 17.65 -29.82
CA ALA A 1052 35.46 16.59 -30.78
C ALA A 1052 34.52 15.53 -30.20
N LEU A 1053 34.65 15.24 -28.89
CA LEU A 1053 33.72 14.35 -28.18
C LEU A 1053 32.38 15.03 -27.94
N VAL A 1054 32.38 16.29 -27.50
CA VAL A 1054 31.15 17.07 -27.29
C VAL A 1054 30.34 17.16 -28.58
N ASP A 1055 30.99 17.46 -29.71
CA ASP A 1055 30.36 17.46 -31.02
C ASP A 1055 29.81 16.07 -31.37
N LEU A 1056 30.59 14.99 -31.17
CA LEU A 1056 30.13 13.63 -31.46
C LEU A 1056 28.90 13.22 -30.63
N VAL A 1057 28.93 13.48 -29.32
CA VAL A 1057 27.83 13.14 -28.41
C VAL A 1057 26.60 13.97 -28.74
N GLY A 1058 26.74 15.29 -28.88
CA GLY A 1058 25.63 16.19 -29.19
C GLY A 1058 25.00 15.89 -30.56
N ASN A 1059 25.80 15.58 -31.58
CA ASN A 1059 25.28 15.23 -32.90
C ASN A 1059 24.42 13.96 -32.87
N ASN A 1060 24.80 12.97 -32.07
CA ASN A 1060 24.03 11.73 -31.92
C ASN A 1060 22.79 11.92 -31.03
N LEU A 1061 22.87 12.78 -30.02
CA LEU A 1061 21.77 12.99 -29.07
C LEU A 1061 20.67 13.88 -29.67
N PHE A 1062 21.02 14.94 -30.39
CA PHE A 1062 20.08 15.96 -30.90
C PHE A 1062 19.89 15.94 -32.42
N ASN A 1063 20.60 15.06 -33.14
CA ASN A 1063 20.49 14.89 -34.59
C ASN A 1063 20.75 16.18 -35.41
N HIS A 1064 21.61 17.08 -34.90
CA HIS A 1064 22.14 18.24 -35.64
C HIS A 1064 23.58 18.55 -35.21
N SER A 1065 24.31 19.32 -36.03
CA SER A 1065 25.69 19.72 -35.72
C SER A 1065 25.78 20.98 -34.86
N SER A 1066 26.83 21.07 -34.03
CA SER A 1066 27.27 22.26 -33.28
C SER A 1066 27.17 23.58 -34.09
N PRO A 1067 26.79 24.73 -33.48
CA PRO A 1067 26.67 24.96 -32.04
C PRO A 1067 25.36 24.44 -31.43
N PHE A 1068 25.46 23.85 -30.24
CA PHE A 1068 24.32 23.44 -29.41
C PHE A 1068 23.82 24.60 -28.54
N SER A 1069 22.55 24.57 -28.14
CA SER A 1069 21.97 25.50 -27.18
C SER A 1069 22.58 25.32 -25.77
N GLY A 1070 22.30 26.26 -24.87
CA GLY A 1070 22.79 26.19 -23.49
C GLY A 1070 22.30 24.95 -22.73
N THR A 1071 21.03 24.58 -22.90
CA THR A 1071 20.44 23.38 -22.28
C THR A 1071 21.04 22.10 -22.86
N GLU A 1072 21.16 22.01 -24.18
CA GLU A 1072 21.77 20.86 -24.86
C GLU A 1072 23.24 20.67 -24.45
N THR A 1073 23.98 21.77 -24.28
CA THR A 1073 25.36 21.73 -23.78
C THR A 1073 25.44 21.19 -22.36
N THR A 1074 24.48 21.53 -21.50
CA THR A 1074 24.38 20.97 -20.13
C THR A 1074 24.12 19.48 -20.16
N GLU A 1075 23.14 19.01 -20.94
CA GLU A 1075 22.81 17.58 -21.06
C GLU A 1075 23.98 16.76 -21.62
N ILE A 1076 24.71 17.30 -22.62
CA ILE A 1076 25.94 16.65 -23.15
C ILE A 1076 27.00 16.52 -22.05
N ASN A 1077 27.21 17.58 -21.26
CA ASN A 1077 28.19 17.57 -20.19
C ASN A 1077 27.80 16.60 -19.06
N GLU A 1078 26.52 16.54 -18.70
CA GLU A 1078 26.00 15.60 -17.72
C GLU A 1078 26.16 14.15 -18.18
N LEU A 1079 25.89 13.85 -19.46
CA LEU A 1079 26.12 12.51 -20.01
C LEU A 1079 27.62 12.15 -20.00
N ILE A 1080 28.50 13.08 -20.38
CA ILE A 1080 29.95 12.86 -20.33
C ILE A 1080 30.41 12.64 -18.87
N ASP A 1081 29.87 13.37 -17.91
CA ASP A 1081 30.19 13.19 -16.50
C ASP A 1081 29.61 11.88 -15.93
N TRP A 1082 28.42 11.45 -16.37
CA TRP A 1082 27.85 10.15 -16.02
C TRP A 1082 28.70 9.00 -16.54
N MET A 1083 29.19 9.09 -17.78
CA MET A 1083 30.15 8.12 -18.35
C MET A 1083 31.44 8.03 -17.52
N ARG A 1084 31.84 9.14 -16.89
CA ARG A 1084 33.01 9.19 -16.01
C ARG A 1084 32.74 8.60 -14.63
N GLY A 1085 31.49 8.41 -14.25
CA GLY A 1085 31.08 7.86 -12.96
C GLY A 1085 30.62 8.93 -11.96
N ARG A 1086 30.20 10.11 -12.42
CA ARG A 1086 29.48 11.07 -11.58
C ARG A 1086 28.03 10.60 -11.44
N ASP A 1087 27.48 10.74 -10.24
CA ASP A 1087 26.08 10.42 -10.01
C ASP A 1087 25.16 11.58 -10.46
N VAL A 1088 24.95 11.75 -11.77
CA VAL A 1088 24.15 12.89 -12.26
C VAL A 1088 22.63 12.73 -12.04
N LYS A 1089 22.17 11.56 -11.60
CA LYS A 1089 20.75 11.22 -11.43
C LYS A 1089 20.36 10.86 -10.01
N ASP A 1090 21.26 11.01 -9.03
CA ASP A 1090 21.02 10.62 -7.64
C ASP A 1090 20.60 9.14 -7.57
N GLU A 1091 21.41 8.27 -8.18
CA GLU A 1091 21.14 6.84 -8.29
C GLU A 1091 21.07 6.15 -6.92
N ASN A 1092 21.73 6.70 -5.91
CA ASN A 1092 21.69 6.21 -4.53
C ASN A 1092 20.63 6.91 -3.64
N GLU A 1093 19.86 7.87 -4.19
CA GLU A 1093 18.76 8.59 -3.52
C GLU A 1093 19.20 9.31 -2.22
N ASP A 1094 20.44 9.80 -2.19
CA ASP A 1094 21.00 10.53 -1.04
C ASP A 1094 20.85 12.07 -1.16
N GLY A 1095 20.31 12.54 -2.29
CA GLY A 1095 20.06 13.95 -2.57
C GLY A 1095 21.27 14.69 -3.17
N TYR A 1096 22.39 14.01 -3.43
CA TYR A 1096 23.57 14.58 -4.05
C TYR A 1096 23.72 14.11 -5.50
N THR A 1097 24.11 15.02 -6.39
CA THR A 1097 24.36 14.72 -7.82
C THR A 1097 25.78 15.07 -8.28
N THR A 1098 26.66 15.28 -7.32
CA THR A 1098 28.03 15.81 -7.52
C THR A 1098 29.12 14.88 -7.02
N ASP A 1099 28.72 13.72 -6.54
CA ASP A 1099 29.50 12.66 -5.93
C ASP A 1099 29.74 11.49 -6.91
N ASN A 1100 30.30 10.40 -6.42
CA ASN A 1100 30.73 9.27 -7.24
C ASN A 1100 29.68 8.18 -7.25
N ARG A 1101 29.30 7.77 -8.45
CA ARG A 1101 28.47 6.60 -8.70
C ARG A 1101 29.27 5.30 -8.58
N TRP A 1102 28.64 4.21 -8.14
CA TRP A 1102 29.28 2.90 -8.19
C TRP A 1102 29.40 2.39 -9.63
N VAL A 1103 30.63 2.24 -10.12
CA VAL A 1103 30.92 1.90 -11.54
C VAL A 1103 31.48 0.49 -11.74
N PHE A 1104 31.52 -0.34 -10.70
CA PHE A 1104 31.88 -1.76 -10.81
C PHE A 1104 30.62 -2.62 -10.98
N SER A 1105 30.47 -3.26 -12.15
CA SER A 1105 29.30 -4.11 -12.46
C SER A 1105 29.50 -5.52 -11.96
N ASP A 1106 28.40 -6.26 -11.83
CA ASP A 1106 28.42 -7.67 -11.50
C ASP A 1106 29.24 -8.49 -12.52
N PRO A 1107 30.11 -9.40 -12.03
CA PRO A 1107 30.80 -10.39 -12.85
C PRO A 1107 30.03 -11.72 -12.93
N LEU A 1108 28.69 -11.69 -12.93
CA LEU A 1108 27.83 -12.88 -12.80
C LEU A 1108 28.21 -14.01 -13.77
N HIS A 1109 28.45 -13.69 -15.04
CA HIS A 1109 28.80 -14.66 -16.08
C HIS A 1109 30.31 -14.79 -16.32
N SER A 1110 31.15 -14.32 -15.39
CA SER A 1110 32.59 -14.38 -15.55
C SER A 1110 33.33 -14.81 -14.28
N SER A 1111 34.48 -15.44 -14.49
CA SER A 1111 35.43 -15.78 -13.45
C SER A 1111 36.61 -14.83 -13.51
N ALA A 1112 37.05 -14.28 -12.38
CA ALA A 1112 38.32 -13.56 -12.33
C ALA A 1112 39.49 -14.52 -12.57
N ILE A 1113 40.41 -14.15 -13.46
CA ILE A 1113 41.60 -14.95 -13.82
C ILE A 1113 42.86 -14.12 -13.53
N PRO A 1114 43.76 -14.54 -12.62
CA PRO A 1114 45.06 -13.89 -12.47
C PRO A 1114 45.99 -14.32 -13.59
N ILE A 1115 46.68 -13.35 -14.15
CA ILE A 1115 47.78 -13.53 -15.09
C ILE A 1115 49.03 -12.97 -14.45
N THR A 1116 50.02 -13.84 -14.29
CA THR A 1116 51.32 -13.48 -13.76
C THR A 1116 52.27 -13.11 -14.89
N TYR A 1117 52.79 -11.88 -14.86
CA TYR A 1117 53.77 -11.38 -15.81
C TYR A 1117 55.12 -11.19 -15.12
N GLY A 1118 56.19 -11.76 -15.67
CA GLY A 1118 57.56 -11.61 -15.15
C GLY A 1118 58.26 -12.96 -14.92
N TYR A 1119 59.59 -12.94 -14.91
CA TYR A 1119 60.46 -14.04 -14.51
C TYR A 1119 61.47 -13.47 -13.50
N PRO A 1120 61.90 -14.21 -12.46
CA PRO A 1120 62.96 -13.73 -11.57
C PRO A 1120 64.26 -13.63 -12.37
N VAL A 1121 64.60 -12.44 -12.82
CA VAL A 1121 65.94 -12.19 -13.36
C VAL A 1121 66.84 -11.95 -12.17
N ASP A 1122 67.69 -12.93 -11.84
CA ASP A 1122 68.94 -12.54 -11.21
C ASP A 1122 69.70 -11.63 -12.19
N GLY A 1123 70.57 -10.77 -11.69
CA GLY A 1123 71.31 -9.81 -12.52
C GLY A 1123 72.27 -10.43 -13.57
N SER A 1124 72.18 -11.72 -13.90
CA SER A 1124 73.05 -12.43 -14.85
C SER A 1124 72.34 -12.98 -16.10
N GLY A 1125 71.01 -13.08 -16.12
CA GLY A 1125 70.25 -13.44 -17.32
C GLY A 1125 70.29 -14.90 -17.77
N ASP A 1126 70.60 -15.85 -16.88
CA ASP A 1126 70.52 -17.30 -17.14
C ASP A 1126 69.26 -17.92 -16.46
N PRO A 1127 68.40 -18.66 -17.18
CA PRO A 1127 67.17 -19.22 -16.63
C PRO A 1127 67.32 -20.56 -15.87
N SER A 1128 68.49 -20.92 -15.33
CA SER A 1128 68.71 -22.29 -14.82
C SER A 1128 69.38 -22.51 -13.44
N ASP A 1129 69.53 -21.51 -12.57
CA ASP A 1129 70.05 -21.77 -11.21
C ASP A 1129 69.27 -21.09 -10.07
N GLY A 1130 69.25 -21.77 -8.91
CA GLY A 1130 68.28 -21.63 -7.82
C GLY A 1130 68.10 -20.24 -7.19
N ALA A 1131 66.85 -19.99 -6.77
CA ALA A 1131 66.38 -18.79 -6.10
C ALA A 1131 67.15 -18.46 -4.80
N ASP A 1132 67.61 -17.21 -4.69
CA ASP A 1132 67.92 -16.56 -3.41
C ASP A 1132 66.59 -16.17 -2.73
N ALA A 1133 66.45 -16.47 -1.44
CA ALA A 1133 65.17 -16.46 -0.73
C ALA A 1133 64.76 -15.10 -0.14
N ASP A 1134 65.54 -14.03 -0.37
CA ASP A 1134 65.37 -12.72 0.28
C ASP A 1134 65.08 -11.54 -0.67
N THR A 1135 64.75 -11.82 -1.94
CA THR A 1135 64.24 -10.80 -2.88
C THR A 1135 62.87 -11.19 -3.42
N GLU A 1136 61.84 -10.43 -3.05
CA GLU A 1136 60.48 -10.51 -3.61
C GLU A 1136 60.57 -10.64 -5.14
N PRO A 1137 60.02 -11.69 -5.77
CA PRO A 1137 60.20 -11.86 -7.19
C PRO A 1137 59.44 -10.73 -7.94
N ASP A 1138 60.08 -10.16 -8.97
CA ASP A 1138 59.57 -9.09 -9.84
C ASP A 1138 58.44 -9.60 -10.78
N TYR A 1139 57.40 -10.22 -10.22
CA TYR A 1139 56.22 -10.64 -10.96
C TYR A 1139 55.02 -9.74 -10.65
N VAL A 1140 54.32 -9.32 -11.70
CA VAL A 1140 53.11 -8.52 -11.62
C VAL A 1140 51.91 -9.41 -11.89
N VAL A 1141 51.00 -9.52 -10.93
CA VAL A 1141 49.75 -10.27 -11.08
C VAL A 1141 48.63 -9.32 -11.50
N LYS A 1142 47.98 -9.61 -12.63
CA LYS A 1142 46.80 -8.89 -13.14
C LYS A 1142 45.58 -9.79 -13.17
N LEU A 1143 44.48 -9.37 -12.57
CA LEU A 1143 43.21 -10.08 -12.61
C LEU A 1143 42.39 -9.59 -13.80
N LEU A 1144 42.03 -10.51 -14.69
CA LEU A 1144 41.09 -10.25 -15.78
C LEU A 1144 39.71 -10.77 -15.40
N LEU A 1145 38.68 -9.94 -15.58
CA LEU A 1145 37.29 -10.35 -15.44
C LEU A 1145 36.37 -9.56 -16.37
N ALA A 1146 35.28 -10.18 -16.81
CA ALA A 1146 34.24 -9.50 -17.57
C ALA A 1146 33.08 -9.13 -16.65
N THR A 1147 32.44 -8.00 -16.87
CA THR A 1147 31.25 -7.60 -16.11
C THR A 1147 30.09 -7.31 -17.04
N ASN A 1148 28.85 -7.44 -16.53
CA ASN A 1148 27.64 -7.39 -17.35
C ASN A 1148 27.32 -6.00 -17.93
N ASP A 1149 28.10 -4.96 -17.60
CA ASP A 1149 28.13 -3.70 -18.35
C ASP A 1149 28.93 -3.77 -19.67
N GLY A 1150 29.31 -4.97 -20.12
CA GLY A 1150 30.07 -5.19 -21.35
C GLY A 1150 31.54 -4.81 -21.24
N THR A 1151 32.07 -4.60 -20.03
CA THR A 1151 33.47 -4.22 -19.84
C THR A 1151 34.35 -5.43 -19.50
N LEU A 1152 35.54 -5.48 -20.12
CA LEU A 1152 36.64 -6.35 -19.68
C LEU A 1152 37.56 -5.54 -18.76
N ARG A 1153 37.69 -5.98 -17.52
CA ARG A 1153 38.44 -5.31 -16.47
C ARG A 1153 39.78 -6.00 -16.26
N MET A 1154 40.82 -5.19 -16.09
CA MET A 1154 42.16 -5.64 -15.69
C MET A 1154 42.53 -4.97 -14.37
N VAL A 1155 42.43 -5.72 -13.28
CA VAL A 1155 42.69 -5.27 -11.91
C VAL A 1155 44.12 -5.60 -11.52
N ASN A 1156 44.81 -4.70 -10.82
CA ASN A 1156 46.13 -4.99 -10.29
C ASN A 1156 46.01 -5.75 -8.97
N ALA A 1157 46.45 -6.99 -8.90
CA ALA A 1157 46.19 -7.83 -7.73
C ALA A 1157 46.83 -7.32 -6.43
N HIS A 1158 47.83 -6.45 -6.54
CA HIS A 1158 48.51 -5.86 -5.38
C HIS A 1158 47.68 -4.73 -4.72
N ASN A 1159 47.06 -3.85 -5.51
CA ASN A 1159 46.41 -2.65 -5.00
C ASN A 1159 44.94 -2.46 -5.43
N GLY A 1160 44.36 -3.43 -6.13
CA GLY A 1160 42.96 -3.43 -6.59
C GLY A 1160 42.70 -2.61 -7.85
#